data_AF-A0A954EZW8-F1
#
_entry.id   AF-A0A954EZW8-F1
#
_cell.length_a   1.000
_cell.length_b   1.000
_cell.length_c   1.000
_cell.angle_alpha   90.00
_cell.angle_beta   90.00
_cell.angle_gamma   90.00
#
_symmetry.space_group_name_H-M   'P 1'
#
loop_
_entity.id
_entity.type
_entity.pdbx_description
1 polymer ?
#
loop_
_entity_poly.entity_id
_entity_poly.type
_entity_poly.pdbx_seq_one_letter_code
_entity_poly.pdbx_strand_id
1 'polypeptide(L)'
;MDVRTLFVNWFRPSDHAPRPWDARDETRLAEQLEPRLVLGSLLPGPPTNAGAPVTPAPQNDAQPVDIDIQTPSQHDRGLTIQIDRPNAQEGVVSIEVDVETGRPSDGNDIEGTVLPNPLEDPVEDDPIDGIILPTRSDDASPQVADVEILSLSATHRTDSGNEDAQIDDQRDAPLPLEQPLTNGSEGIFVPTVPANVDAPESAPQARWFEQGDGPHVVRYDFRDQNGISNQLTAEQRAIVEESLELWADASSDQIQFVRDQSSEDGLIVNIGLGDLAAIGLSSGEGGTVAASGSAFVEVNGGSQLIGTIWLDSSEVWENTIENGDVDGSIDLFTVVSHETGHVIGLRDVRTTDDSVLMNPVYSVERTRDSIAEAFESGTFVTIDGSIDDSDLVGHSLYNMMVGYPQLSQVEVNTLLERASAFSDREDAIIAIVDRNGTILGVRAEQDVLDNFAGDDAGLAFAVDGAVSKARTAAFFANDTAPLTSRLVRFISQSTVTEREVDSNPNITDPNSTVRGPGFIAPIGLGGHFPPDIPHTPPVDLFAIEHTNRDSLVSPGPDRIQGTPDDIALPYRFNINPANVPAGQEIVAPLSYGDDAGIDGVFQNRGIATLPGGVPIYRDTNADGRGDTLIGGIGVFFPGPDGYATFEQNFIPNSGQTSIDRVNAPLVLEAELTAVAALGGSEGAVTAGAPGAEVGAIAGIEAIDDIDIPFGNLTLVGINLEVIGPCGGIEGVRQLLDFGEDNITPGAVSGSNQILGGGDLLRDGASVPDGHLVTPQSSATDNLTAADVTQIIDAAIAAANETRAAVRLDADASPGARTRMVFAITDTTGEVLGLYRMEDATVFSIDVAVAKARNVAYYADPDALQPEDQIDGVDAGVAFTNRTFRFVAEPRFPDGVDGTDPPPFSILLDAEEAGIDPRTGENIGAPAPASVFDSVLGYDSFNPGTNFRDPDDLANQNGVVFFPGSTPLYKDGVLVGGFGVSGDGVDQDDVVTFLGAMGFLPDGVATTRADQVRVDGVRLPYQKFLRNPFG
;
A
#
# COMPACT_ATOMS: atom_id res chain seq x y z
N MET A 1 -15.08 -19.10 25.65
CA MET A 1 -16.54 -18.84 25.79
C MET A 1 -17.03 -18.25 24.49
N ASP A 2 -18.34 -18.15 24.25
CA ASP A 2 -18.86 -17.41 23.09
C ASP A 2 -18.51 -15.91 23.20
N VAL A 3 -17.80 -15.39 22.20
CA VAL A 3 -17.36 -13.99 22.08
C VAL A 3 -18.57 -13.05 22.06
N ARG A 4 -19.63 -13.43 21.34
CA ARG A 4 -20.87 -12.64 21.20
C ARG A 4 -21.57 -12.48 22.56
N THR A 5 -21.53 -13.53 23.40
CA THR A 5 -22.03 -13.51 24.79
C THR A 5 -21.18 -12.63 25.72
N LEU A 6 -19.87 -12.51 25.52
CA LEU A 6 -19.02 -11.62 26.33
C LEU A 6 -19.35 -10.15 26.03
N PHE A 7 -19.31 -9.75 24.76
CA PHE A 7 -19.60 -8.38 24.31
C PHE A 7 -20.99 -7.89 24.77
N VAL A 8 -22.03 -8.72 24.61
CA VAL A 8 -23.41 -8.38 25.01
C VAL A 8 -23.61 -8.25 26.53
N ASN A 9 -22.75 -8.85 27.36
CA ASN A 9 -22.86 -8.74 28.82
C ASN A 9 -22.13 -7.51 29.40
N TRP A 10 -21.07 -7.02 28.76
CA TRP A 10 -20.35 -5.80 29.20
C TRP A 10 -21.22 -4.55 29.10
N PHE A 11 -22.00 -4.41 28.02
CA PHE A 11 -22.92 -3.27 27.81
C PHE A 11 -24.23 -3.34 28.60
N ARG A 12 -24.37 -4.26 29.57
CA ARG A 12 -25.51 -4.26 30.50
C ARG A 12 -25.18 -3.42 31.72
N PRO A 13 -25.99 -2.39 32.06
CA PRO A 13 -25.84 -1.69 33.34
C PRO A 13 -25.90 -2.69 34.49
N SER A 14 -24.88 -2.68 35.36
CA SER A 14 -24.79 -3.60 36.49
C SER A 14 -25.95 -3.37 37.48
N ASP A 15 -26.51 -4.45 38.02
CA ASP A 15 -27.63 -4.41 38.99
C ASP A 15 -27.22 -3.77 40.33
N HIS A 16 -27.22 -2.44 40.38
CA HIS A 16 -27.09 -1.64 41.60
C HIS A 16 -28.39 -0.84 41.81
N ALA A 17 -29.24 -1.38 42.69
CA ALA A 17 -30.61 -0.92 42.87
C ALA A 17 -30.69 0.58 43.22
N PRO A 18 -31.45 1.40 42.46
CA PRO A 18 -31.53 2.83 42.69
C PRO A 18 -32.24 3.17 44.00
N ARG A 19 -31.68 4.12 44.76
CA ARG A 19 -32.41 4.79 45.83
C ARG A 19 -33.45 5.73 45.20
N PRO A 20 -34.68 5.84 45.75
CA PRO A 20 -35.71 6.69 45.17
C PRO A 20 -35.35 8.17 45.29
N TRP A 21 -35.27 8.86 44.16
CA TRP A 21 -35.15 10.32 44.11
C TRP A 21 -36.51 11.01 44.26
N ASP A 22 -36.53 12.16 44.94
CA ASP A 22 -37.73 13.00 45.10
C ASP A 22 -37.89 13.92 43.88
N ALA A 23 -39.11 14.02 43.35
CA ALA A 23 -39.42 14.84 42.18
C ALA A 23 -39.62 16.31 42.61
N ARG A 24 -38.55 17.10 42.50
CA ARG A 24 -38.54 18.58 42.45
C ARG A 24 -37.15 19.11 42.08
N ASP A 25 -37.00 19.50 40.80
CA ASP A 25 -36.46 20.80 40.37
C ASP A 25 -36.28 20.84 38.83
N GLU A 26 -37.39 20.74 38.09
CA GLU A 26 -37.41 21.07 36.67
C GLU A 26 -37.45 22.60 36.49
N THR A 27 -36.30 23.26 36.24
CA THR A 27 -36.20 24.46 35.38
C THR A 27 -34.76 24.99 35.18
N ARG A 28 -34.02 24.44 34.21
CA ARG A 28 -33.26 25.21 33.19
C ARG A 28 -32.53 24.31 32.18
N LEU A 29 -32.41 24.84 30.95
CA LEU A 29 -31.53 24.38 29.86
C LEU A 29 -31.69 22.91 29.45
N ALA A 30 -32.62 22.68 28.51
CA ALA A 30 -32.77 21.42 27.77
C ALA A 30 -33.36 21.71 26.37
N GLU A 31 -32.64 22.48 25.55
CA GLU A 31 -32.86 22.57 24.10
C GLU A 31 -31.50 22.41 23.40
N GLN A 32 -31.50 21.64 22.30
CA GLN A 32 -30.35 21.22 21.48
C GLN A 32 -29.48 20.05 22.05
N LEU A 33 -29.11 19.15 21.13
CA LEU A 33 -28.21 17.98 21.24
C LEU A 33 -28.63 16.82 22.19
N GLU A 34 -29.32 15.82 21.62
CA GLU A 34 -29.59 14.49 22.20
C GLU A 34 -29.53 13.41 21.09
N PRO A 35 -28.46 12.60 20.98
CA PRO A 35 -28.41 11.46 20.06
C PRO A 35 -29.20 10.26 20.60
N ARG A 36 -29.99 9.62 19.73
CA ARG A 36 -31.07 8.69 20.13
C ARG A 36 -30.58 7.35 20.71
N LEU A 37 -30.73 7.18 22.02
CA LEU A 37 -30.86 5.85 22.64
C LEU A 37 -32.31 5.32 22.49
N VAL A 38 -32.49 4.23 21.74
CA VAL A 38 -33.76 3.48 21.69
C VAL A 38 -33.48 1.99 21.85
N LEU A 39 -33.71 1.47 23.06
CA LEU A 39 -33.56 0.06 23.41
C LEU A 39 -34.93 -0.46 23.87
N GLY A 40 -35.64 -1.18 22.99
CA GLY A 40 -37.03 -1.56 23.26
C GLY A 40 -37.57 -2.66 22.33
N SER A 41 -37.97 -3.78 22.94
CA SER A 41 -38.68 -4.93 22.35
C SER A 41 -38.07 -5.61 21.12
N LEU A 42 -37.35 -6.73 21.35
CA LEU A 42 -37.59 -8.03 20.71
C LEU A 42 -36.77 -9.12 21.43
N LEU A 43 -37.36 -9.77 22.44
CA LEU A 43 -36.75 -10.91 23.15
C LEU A 43 -37.41 -12.22 22.72
N PRO A 44 -36.66 -13.19 22.17
CA PRO A 44 -37.10 -14.57 22.06
C PRO A 44 -37.23 -15.20 23.46
N GLY A 45 -38.26 -16.03 23.68
CA GLY A 45 -38.39 -16.82 24.90
C GLY A 45 -37.41 -18.01 24.92
N PRO A 46 -36.96 -18.48 26.10
CA PRO A 46 -35.99 -19.58 26.20
C PRO A 46 -36.59 -20.93 25.76
N PRO A 47 -35.77 -21.85 25.21
CA PRO A 47 -36.24 -23.15 24.73
C PRO A 47 -36.63 -24.09 25.89
N THR A 48 -37.55 -25.02 25.61
CA THR A 48 -37.92 -26.11 26.54
C THR A 48 -37.79 -27.47 25.84
N ASN A 49 -37.35 -28.49 26.57
CA ASN A 49 -36.88 -29.75 26.00
C ASN A 49 -37.84 -30.93 26.23
N ALA A 50 -38.03 -31.73 25.17
CA ALA A 50 -38.46 -33.14 25.12
C ALA A 50 -39.87 -33.58 25.65
N GLY A 51 -40.61 -34.30 24.79
CA GLY A 51 -41.32 -35.53 25.23
C GLY A 51 -42.81 -35.77 24.87
N ALA A 52 -43.14 -36.09 23.59
CA ALA A 52 -44.11 -37.11 23.09
C ALA A 52 -45.58 -37.21 23.64
N PRO A 53 -46.54 -37.99 23.04
CA PRO A 53 -46.72 -38.46 21.65
C PRO A 53 -48.16 -38.30 21.03
N VAL A 54 -48.24 -37.92 19.73
CA VAL A 54 -49.16 -38.39 18.63
C VAL A 54 -50.71 -38.41 18.77
N THR A 55 -51.42 -38.26 17.63
CA THR A 55 -52.86 -38.54 17.30
C THR A 55 -53.85 -37.32 17.33
N PRO A 56 -55.01 -37.28 16.60
CA PRO A 56 -55.13 -36.38 15.45
C PRO A 56 -56.45 -35.53 15.34
N ALA A 57 -56.60 -34.85 14.18
CA ALA A 57 -57.65 -33.90 13.73
C ALA A 57 -59.14 -34.23 14.01
N PRO A 58 -60.04 -33.23 13.92
CA PRO A 58 -60.76 -33.04 12.63
C PRO A 58 -61.00 -31.59 12.15
N GLN A 59 -61.58 -31.49 10.96
CA GLN A 59 -61.84 -30.29 10.14
C GLN A 59 -63.02 -29.40 10.60
N ASN A 60 -63.05 -28.15 10.12
CA ASN A 60 -64.11 -27.57 9.25
C ASN A 60 -63.87 -26.04 9.12
N ASP A 61 -63.54 -25.48 7.96
CA ASP A 61 -64.32 -25.33 6.70
C ASP A 61 -65.10 -24.00 6.64
N ALA A 62 -64.47 -22.97 6.05
CA ALA A 62 -65.11 -21.76 5.53
C ALA A 62 -64.22 -21.05 4.48
N GLN A 63 -64.47 -21.35 3.20
CA GLN A 63 -63.93 -20.71 1.99
C GLN A 63 -65.13 -20.23 1.13
N PRO A 64 -64.98 -19.41 0.07
CA PRO A 64 -63.88 -18.49 -0.29
C PRO A 64 -64.37 -17.05 -0.57
N VAL A 65 -63.45 -16.15 -0.91
CA VAL A 65 -63.68 -15.12 -1.96
C VAL A 65 -62.37 -14.93 -2.72
N ASP A 66 -62.37 -15.22 -4.03
CA ASP A 66 -61.22 -14.99 -4.92
C ASP A 66 -61.10 -13.52 -5.34
N ILE A 67 -59.91 -13.12 -5.77
CA ILE A 67 -59.72 -12.38 -7.04
C ILE A 67 -58.31 -12.67 -7.58
N ASP A 68 -58.22 -12.74 -8.91
CA ASP A 68 -57.10 -13.26 -9.70
C ASP A 68 -55.96 -12.22 -9.86
N ILE A 69 -54.74 -12.70 -10.15
CA ILE A 69 -53.56 -11.88 -10.45
C ILE A 69 -53.03 -12.28 -11.83
N GLN A 70 -53.19 -11.39 -12.82
CA GLN A 70 -52.47 -11.46 -14.09
C GLN A 70 -51.92 -10.10 -14.51
N THR A 71 -50.73 -10.12 -15.10
CA THR A 71 -49.93 -8.96 -15.53
C THR A 71 -50.22 -8.52 -16.96
N PRO A 72 -50.01 -7.23 -17.29
CA PRO A 72 -49.67 -6.79 -18.64
C PRO A 72 -48.35 -5.98 -18.71
N SER A 73 -47.85 -5.77 -19.93
CA SER A 73 -46.52 -5.24 -20.27
C SER A 73 -46.46 -3.76 -20.68
N GLN A 74 -45.25 -3.18 -20.64
CA GLN A 74 -44.73 -2.04 -21.43
C GLN A 74 -45.71 -0.99 -22.01
N HIS A 75 -45.62 0.27 -21.56
CA HIS A 75 -44.95 1.37 -22.31
C HIS A 75 -45.03 2.74 -21.58
N ASP A 76 -44.28 3.71 -22.10
CA ASP A 76 -44.02 5.08 -21.63
C ASP A 76 -45.18 5.90 -21.04
N ARG A 77 -44.85 6.69 -20.01
CA ARG A 77 -44.72 8.16 -20.14
C ARG A 77 -44.07 8.79 -18.89
N GLY A 78 -43.15 9.72 -19.11
CA GLY A 78 -42.42 10.42 -18.04
C GLY A 78 -43.24 11.50 -17.32
N LEU A 79 -42.69 12.01 -16.22
CA LEU A 79 -43.28 13.07 -15.41
C LEU A 79 -42.26 14.20 -15.18
N THR A 80 -42.51 15.37 -15.78
CA THR A 80 -41.67 16.55 -15.60
C THR A 80 -41.92 17.19 -14.23
N ILE A 81 -40.87 17.43 -13.45
CA ILE A 81 -40.92 18.30 -12.27
C ILE A 81 -40.37 19.66 -12.68
N GLN A 82 -41.14 20.73 -12.43
CA GLN A 82 -40.70 22.10 -12.71
C GLN A 82 -39.72 22.58 -11.63
N ILE A 83 -38.63 23.22 -12.06
CA ILE A 83 -37.78 24.05 -11.20
C ILE A 83 -38.24 25.49 -11.39
N ASP A 84 -38.90 26.07 -10.38
CA ASP A 84 -39.21 27.49 -10.37
C ASP A 84 -37.94 28.31 -10.12
N ARG A 85 -37.44 28.98 -11.16
CA ARG A 85 -36.39 30.00 -11.05
C ARG A 85 -37.02 31.37 -10.78
N PRO A 86 -36.65 32.10 -9.71
CA PRO A 86 -36.95 33.51 -9.59
C PRO A 86 -36.18 34.30 -10.66
N ASN A 87 -36.89 35.04 -11.52
CA ASN A 87 -36.25 35.92 -12.50
C ASN A 87 -35.66 37.16 -11.82
N ALA A 88 -34.45 37.55 -12.24
CA ALA A 88 -33.92 38.88 -11.98
C ALA A 88 -34.33 39.86 -13.11
N GLN A 89 -34.78 41.07 -12.76
CA GLN A 89 -34.65 42.24 -13.61
C GLN A 89 -34.50 43.53 -12.79
N GLU A 90 -33.38 44.22 -13.05
CA GLU A 90 -33.15 45.67 -13.12
C GLU A 90 -33.81 46.64 -12.12
N GLY A 91 -32.97 47.44 -11.46
CA GLY A 91 -33.40 48.58 -10.65
C GLY A 91 -32.23 49.47 -10.18
N VAL A 92 -31.61 50.22 -11.11
CA VAL A 92 -30.54 51.18 -10.75
C VAL A 92 -31.13 52.43 -10.07
N VAL A 93 -30.86 52.60 -8.78
CA VAL A 93 -30.97 53.89 -8.07
C VAL A 93 -29.79 54.04 -7.12
N SER A 94 -28.98 55.07 -7.33
CA SER A 94 -27.91 55.49 -6.42
C SER A 94 -28.45 56.39 -5.32
N ILE A 95 -28.14 56.11 -4.05
CA ILE A 95 -28.29 57.03 -2.91
C ILE A 95 -27.01 56.98 -2.07
N GLU A 96 -26.64 58.10 -1.45
CA GLU A 96 -25.42 58.26 -0.68
C GLU A 96 -25.32 57.36 0.57
N VAL A 97 -24.09 57.01 0.95
CA VAL A 97 -23.74 56.66 2.33
C VAL A 97 -23.01 57.86 2.91
N ASP A 98 -23.56 58.45 3.97
CA ASP A 98 -23.07 59.68 4.57
C ASP A 98 -21.74 59.50 5.33
N VAL A 99 -20.92 60.54 5.35
CA VAL A 99 -19.63 60.56 6.08
C VAL A 99 -19.78 61.37 7.37
N GLU A 100 -20.03 60.72 8.50
CA GLU A 100 -19.92 61.34 9.83
C GLU A 100 -18.70 60.82 10.61
N THR A 101 -17.61 61.59 10.55
CA THR A 101 -16.48 61.48 11.48
C THR A 101 -16.17 62.85 12.11
N GLY A 102 -16.47 63.02 13.40
CA GLY A 102 -16.15 64.21 14.20
C GLY A 102 -17.28 64.63 15.16
N ARG A 103 -17.02 65.24 16.33
CA ARG A 103 -15.75 65.72 16.93
C ARG A 103 -15.86 65.76 18.49
N PRO A 104 -14.74 65.96 19.22
CA PRO A 104 -14.65 65.72 20.68
C PRO A 104 -14.63 66.97 21.58
N SER A 105 -14.75 66.75 22.90
CA SER A 105 -14.24 67.56 24.04
C SER A 105 -14.60 66.87 25.38
N ASP A 106 -13.92 67.00 26.52
CA ASP A 106 -12.56 67.48 26.93
C ASP A 106 -12.25 66.84 28.31
N GLY A 107 -10.98 66.76 28.78
CA GLY A 107 -10.72 66.08 30.07
C GLY A 107 -9.33 65.99 30.74
N ASN A 108 -8.37 66.90 30.49
CA ASN A 108 -7.15 67.15 31.31
C ASN A 108 -6.08 66.01 31.43
N ASP A 109 -4.82 66.21 30.99
CA ASP A 109 -3.64 66.68 31.78
C ASP A 109 -2.80 65.50 32.36
N ILE A 110 -1.46 65.36 32.26
CA ILE A 110 -0.30 65.92 31.50
C ILE A 110 0.81 64.81 31.60
N GLU A 111 2.05 64.77 31.06
CA GLU A 111 2.98 65.56 30.20
C GLU A 111 4.06 64.53 29.71
N GLY A 112 4.83 64.65 28.62
CA GLY A 112 4.93 65.61 27.51
C GLY A 112 6.30 65.47 26.77
N THR A 113 6.43 66.08 25.57
CA THR A 113 7.64 66.18 24.69
C THR A 113 8.25 64.86 24.16
N VAL A 114 8.38 64.52 22.86
CA VAL A 114 8.61 65.21 21.55
C VAL A 114 10.10 65.29 21.10
N LEU A 115 10.45 64.43 20.11
CA LEU A 115 11.23 64.59 18.84
C LEU A 115 12.25 65.77 18.66
N PRO A 116 13.28 65.68 17.75
CA PRO A 116 13.34 64.87 16.51
C PRO A 116 14.72 64.27 16.07
N ASN A 117 14.71 63.55 14.93
CA ASN A 117 15.85 63.30 14.00
C ASN A 117 16.35 64.62 13.35
N PRO A 118 17.57 64.76 12.74
CA PRO A 118 18.13 63.80 11.74
C PRO A 118 19.68 63.73 11.49
N LEU A 119 20.08 62.78 10.62
CA LEU A 119 21.17 62.82 9.59
C LEU A 119 22.68 62.84 9.95
N GLU A 120 23.46 62.37 8.95
CA GLU A 120 24.91 62.52 8.64
C GLU A 120 25.97 61.60 9.32
N ASP A 121 26.57 60.73 8.47
CA ASP A 121 27.89 60.05 8.58
C ASP A 121 29.06 61.07 8.48
N PRO A 122 30.29 60.84 9.04
CA PRO A 122 31.31 60.04 8.30
C PRO A 122 32.50 59.39 9.08
N VAL A 123 33.17 58.38 8.47
CA VAL A 123 34.64 58.18 8.22
C VAL A 123 35.64 58.37 9.42
N GLU A 124 36.67 57.52 9.71
CA GLU A 124 37.68 56.82 8.88
C GLU A 124 38.40 55.64 9.62
N ASP A 125 39.47 55.10 9.00
CA ASP A 125 40.60 54.26 9.50
C ASP A 125 40.50 52.70 9.52
N ASP A 126 40.88 52.13 8.36
CA ASP A 126 41.49 50.79 8.13
C ASP A 126 43.01 50.85 8.46
N PRO A 127 43.78 49.74 8.67
CA PRO A 127 44.52 49.15 7.52
C PRO A 127 45.06 47.68 7.61
N ILE A 128 45.03 46.95 6.46
CA ILE A 128 46.17 46.15 5.88
C ILE A 128 46.59 44.84 6.62
N ASP A 129 47.03 43.69 6.04
CA ASP A 129 47.43 43.15 4.70
C ASP A 129 47.05 41.63 4.67
N GLY A 130 47.03 40.85 3.57
CA GLY A 130 47.25 41.17 2.15
C GLY A 130 47.51 39.95 1.23
N ILE A 131 46.83 39.92 0.07
CA ILE A 131 47.34 39.63 -1.30
C ILE A 131 47.91 38.24 -1.67
N ILE A 132 47.36 37.61 -2.74
CA ILE A 132 48.02 37.09 -3.99
C ILE A 132 46.96 36.29 -4.81
N LEU A 133 46.30 36.87 -5.83
CA LEU A 133 46.56 36.83 -7.29
C LEU A 133 46.06 35.57 -8.04
N PRO A 134 45.76 35.61 -9.37
CA PRO A 134 45.68 36.75 -10.31
C PRO A 134 44.36 36.84 -11.12
N THR A 135 44.25 37.82 -12.03
CA THR A 135 43.13 38.01 -13.00
C THR A 135 43.64 38.34 -14.41
N ARG A 136 42.71 38.47 -15.39
CA ARG A 136 42.89 39.06 -16.74
C ARG A 136 43.62 38.19 -17.79
N SER A 137 43.54 38.41 -19.12
CA SER A 137 43.09 39.56 -19.96
C SER A 137 42.86 39.10 -21.42
N ASP A 138 42.11 39.74 -22.35
CA ASP A 138 41.19 40.90 -22.41
C ASP A 138 40.34 40.80 -23.73
N ASP A 139 39.38 41.72 -23.93
CA ASP A 139 38.74 42.16 -25.19
C ASP A 139 37.91 41.23 -26.13
N ALA A 140 36.60 41.53 -26.23
CA ALA A 140 36.07 42.33 -27.37
C ALA A 140 34.66 42.90 -27.11
N SER A 141 34.42 44.17 -27.48
CA SER A 141 33.15 44.95 -27.42
C SER A 141 33.35 46.26 -28.24
N PRO A 142 32.41 47.24 -28.41
CA PRO A 142 31.06 47.41 -27.82
C PRO A 142 29.94 48.01 -28.75
N GLN A 143 28.77 48.32 -28.14
CA GLN A 143 27.73 49.32 -28.54
C GLN A 143 26.73 49.01 -29.69
N VAL A 144 25.46 49.49 -29.70
CA VAL A 144 24.48 49.99 -28.67
C VAL A 144 23.09 50.08 -29.36
N ALA A 145 21.98 49.80 -28.66
CA ALA A 145 20.62 50.28 -29.02
C ALA A 145 19.61 50.16 -27.84
N ASP A 146 18.84 51.22 -27.60
CA ASP A 146 18.08 51.54 -26.38
C ASP A 146 16.65 50.96 -26.24
N VAL A 147 16.26 50.61 -24.99
CA VAL A 147 15.06 51.07 -24.21
C VAL A 147 13.60 50.69 -24.59
N GLU A 148 12.73 50.69 -23.54
CA GLU A 148 11.25 50.55 -23.47
C GLU A 148 10.68 49.13 -23.75
N ILE A 149 9.91 48.45 -22.88
CA ILE A 149 8.84 48.80 -21.92
C ILE A 149 7.54 49.30 -22.60
N LEU A 150 6.53 48.43 -22.71
CA LEU A 150 5.20 48.64 -22.11
C LEU A 150 4.21 47.46 -22.35
N SER A 151 3.32 47.27 -21.38
CA SER A 151 2.16 46.37 -21.38
C SER A 151 0.92 47.00 -22.03
N LEU A 152 -0.11 46.21 -22.41
CA LEU A 152 -1.49 46.28 -21.85
C LEU A 152 -2.61 45.64 -22.70
N SER A 153 -3.59 45.08 -21.96
CA SER A 153 -5.05 45.10 -22.21
C SER A 153 -5.66 44.36 -23.42
N ALA A 154 -6.69 43.58 -23.13
CA ALA A 154 -7.71 43.18 -24.10
C ALA A 154 -8.52 44.40 -24.60
N THR A 155 -9.03 44.35 -25.83
CA THR A 155 -10.07 45.28 -26.30
C THR A 155 -11.23 44.56 -26.98
N HIS A 156 -12.42 44.80 -26.43
CA HIS A 156 -13.72 44.38 -26.95
C HIS A 156 -14.09 45.20 -28.21
N ARG A 157 -14.85 44.62 -29.16
CA ARG A 157 -15.49 45.39 -30.23
C ARG A 157 -16.82 44.77 -30.68
N THR A 158 -17.76 45.62 -31.07
CA THR A 158 -19.20 45.37 -30.91
C THR A 158 -20.02 45.49 -32.20
N ASP A 159 -21.04 44.64 -32.31
CA ASP A 159 -22.40 44.91 -32.80
C ASP A 159 -22.65 45.20 -34.30
N SER A 160 -23.61 44.47 -34.90
CA SER A 160 -24.83 45.07 -35.51
C SER A 160 -25.80 44.07 -36.17
N GLY A 161 -26.97 43.86 -35.55
CA GLY A 161 -28.29 43.99 -36.21
C GLY A 161 -28.99 42.79 -36.92
N ASN A 162 -30.24 42.53 -36.46
CA ASN A 162 -31.41 41.91 -37.15
C ASN A 162 -31.29 40.42 -37.64
N GLU A 163 -32.36 39.60 -37.74
CA GLU A 163 -33.82 39.81 -37.73
C GLU A 163 -34.59 38.51 -37.33
N ASP A 164 -35.92 38.56 -37.10
CA ASP A 164 -36.77 37.43 -36.64
C ASP A 164 -37.18 36.38 -37.72
N ALA A 165 -37.13 35.08 -37.39
CA ALA A 165 -38.01 34.00 -37.90
C ALA A 165 -37.81 32.71 -37.07
N GLN A 166 -38.74 32.26 -36.21
CA GLN A 166 -39.92 31.42 -36.49
C GLN A 166 -39.70 30.00 -37.08
N ILE A 167 -39.91 28.98 -36.22
CA ILE A 167 -40.76 27.78 -36.41
C ILE A 167 -40.55 26.91 -37.67
N ASP A 168 -40.11 25.64 -37.49
CA ASP A 168 -41.02 24.47 -37.59
C ASP A 168 -40.48 23.18 -36.90
N ASP A 169 -41.36 22.18 -36.76
CA ASP A 169 -41.15 20.79 -36.33
C ASP A 169 -40.55 19.90 -37.46
N GLN A 170 -40.18 18.64 -37.13
CA GLN A 170 -40.35 17.38 -37.91
C GLN A 170 -39.15 16.40 -37.84
N ARG A 171 -39.19 15.48 -36.87
CA ARG A 171 -39.15 14.00 -37.00
C ARG A 171 -38.03 13.24 -37.75
N ASP A 172 -37.55 12.20 -37.05
CA ASP A 172 -37.40 10.79 -37.47
C ASP A 172 -36.81 10.42 -38.86
N ALA A 173 -35.50 10.13 -38.92
CA ALA A 173 -34.94 8.99 -39.67
C ALA A 173 -33.45 8.72 -39.28
N PRO A 174 -32.97 7.46 -39.27
CA PRO A 174 -31.57 7.11 -38.93
C PRO A 174 -30.66 6.88 -40.15
N LEU A 175 -29.42 6.39 -39.89
CA LEU A 175 -28.34 5.90 -40.78
C LEU A 175 -27.23 6.93 -41.12
N PRO A 176 -25.98 6.49 -41.42
CA PRO A 176 -25.46 5.11 -41.48
C PRO A 176 -24.27 4.82 -40.52
N LEU A 177 -23.84 3.55 -40.48
CA LEU A 177 -22.55 3.10 -39.96
C LEU A 177 -21.40 3.33 -40.96
N GLU A 178 -20.17 3.24 -40.44
CA GLU A 178 -18.87 3.07 -41.15
C GLU A 178 -18.44 4.12 -42.19
N GLN A 179 -17.31 4.78 -41.91
CA GLN A 179 -16.04 4.46 -42.59
C GLN A 179 -14.87 4.56 -41.58
N PRO A 180 -13.94 3.59 -41.54
CA PRO A 180 -12.71 3.71 -40.74
C PRO A 180 -11.71 4.63 -41.44
N LEU A 181 -11.04 5.50 -40.68
CA LEU A 181 -9.84 6.21 -41.13
C LEU A 181 -8.61 5.37 -40.77
N THR A 182 -7.81 5.01 -41.76
CA THR A 182 -6.60 4.19 -41.59
C THR A 182 -5.34 5.06 -41.41
N ASN A 183 -4.50 4.68 -40.46
CA ASN A 183 -3.18 5.24 -40.10
C ASN A 183 -3.23 6.63 -39.44
N GLY A 184 -2.68 6.73 -38.23
CA GLY A 184 -2.48 7.99 -37.50
C GLY A 184 -1.47 7.85 -36.34
N SER A 185 -1.77 6.94 -35.42
CA SER A 185 -0.95 6.58 -34.25
C SER A 185 -1.25 5.14 -33.84
N GLU A 186 -0.28 4.48 -33.20
CA GLU A 186 -0.53 3.31 -32.36
C GLU A 186 -0.70 3.86 -30.93
N GLY A 187 -1.89 3.70 -30.36
CA GLY A 187 -2.16 4.10 -28.98
C GLY A 187 -1.69 3.03 -28.01
N ILE A 188 -1.20 3.43 -26.83
CA ILE A 188 -0.70 2.49 -25.81
C ILE A 188 -1.84 1.56 -25.33
N PHE A 189 -3.04 2.11 -25.22
CA PHE A 189 -4.25 1.39 -24.85
C PHE A 189 -4.90 0.77 -26.08
N VAL A 190 -4.89 -0.57 -26.15
CA VAL A 190 -5.55 -1.30 -27.23
C VAL A 190 -7.05 -1.42 -26.91
N PRO A 191 -7.97 -0.93 -27.77
CA PRO A 191 -9.40 -1.05 -27.52
C PRO A 191 -9.88 -2.49 -27.77
N THR A 192 -9.69 -3.35 -26.78
CA THR A 192 -10.20 -4.73 -26.76
C THR A 192 -11.73 -4.72 -26.73
N VAL A 193 -12.34 -4.96 -27.90
CA VAL A 193 -13.79 -5.22 -27.98
C VAL A 193 -14.04 -6.58 -27.34
N PRO A 194 -14.85 -6.69 -26.28
CA PRO A 194 -15.05 -7.95 -25.58
C PRO A 194 -15.61 -9.00 -26.54
N ALA A 195 -14.86 -10.09 -26.70
CA ALA A 195 -15.30 -11.23 -27.49
C ALA A 195 -16.58 -11.80 -26.88
N ASN A 196 -17.53 -12.23 -27.72
CA ASN A 196 -18.69 -12.94 -27.20
C ASN A 196 -18.23 -14.25 -26.56
N VAL A 197 -18.83 -14.56 -25.40
CA VAL A 197 -18.82 -15.89 -24.76
C VAL A 197 -19.58 -16.91 -25.63
N ASP A 198 -18.97 -17.25 -26.77
CA ASP A 198 -19.24 -18.38 -27.68
C ASP A 198 -18.16 -18.38 -28.80
N ALA A 199 -16.89 -18.15 -28.42
CA ALA A 199 -15.76 -18.39 -29.32
C ALA A 199 -15.59 -19.91 -29.49
N PRO A 200 -15.52 -20.44 -30.74
CA PRO A 200 -15.16 -21.84 -30.92
C PRO A 200 -13.72 -22.05 -30.47
N GLU A 201 -13.45 -23.20 -29.86
CA GLU A 201 -12.11 -23.65 -29.45
C GLU A 201 -11.07 -23.33 -30.53
N SER A 202 -9.98 -22.70 -30.12
CA SER A 202 -8.81 -22.55 -30.98
C SER A 202 -8.39 -23.95 -31.44
N ALA A 203 -8.31 -24.15 -32.76
CA ALA A 203 -8.10 -25.48 -33.31
C ALA A 203 -6.83 -26.10 -32.69
N PRO A 204 -6.89 -27.35 -32.18
CA PRO A 204 -5.83 -27.90 -31.33
C PRO A 204 -4.49 -27.81 -32.04
N GLN A 205 -3.54 -27.13 -31.41
CA GLN A 205 -2.22 -26.91 -31.98
C GLN A 205 -1.55 -28.28 -32.18
N ALA A 206 -1.10 -28.53 -33.41
CA ALA A 206 -0.76 -29.88 -33.84
C ALA A 206 0.50 -30.39 -33.11
N ARG A 207 0.30 -31.33 -32.19
CA ARG A 207 1.34 -32.10 -31.48
C ARG A 207 2.44 -32.48 -32.47
N TRP A 208 3.67 -32.03 -32.23
CA TRP A 208 4.76 -32.11 -33.21
C TRP A 208 5.11 -33.55 -33.62
N PHE A 209 4.90 -34.50 -32.70
CA PHE A 209 5.08 -35.95 -32.87
C PHE A 209 3.93 -36.67 -33.60
N GLU A 210 2.87 -35.96 -33.99
CA GLU A 210 1.81 -36.49 -34.87
C GLU A 210 2.11 -36.28 -36.37
N GLN A 211 3.14 -35.48 -36.70
CA GLN A 211 3.48 -35.13 -38.09
C GLN A 211 4.55 -36.05 -38.71
N GLY A 212 4.39 -37.37 -38.59
CA GLY A 212 5.36 -38.35 -39.10
C GLY A 212 4.86 -39.80 -39.26
N ASP A 213 5.63 -40.60 -40.00
CA ASP A 213 5.46 -42.06 -40.15
C ASP A 213 6.46 -42.82 -39.22
N GLY A 214 6.34 -42.64 -37.89
CA GLY A 214 7.16 -43.39 -36.92
C GLY A 214 7.36 -42.69 -35.57
N PRO A 215 7.99 -43.38 -34.59
CA PRO A 215 8.30 -42.81 -33.28
C PRO A 215 9.43 -41.78 -33.35
N HIS A 216 9.32 -40.71 -32.58
CA HIS A 216 10.30 -39.64 -32.46
C HIS A 216 11.28 -39.94 -31.32
N VAL A 217 12.56 -40.09 -31.64
CA VAL A 217 13.60 -40.44 -30.65
C VAL A 217 14.23 -39.18 -30.05
N VAL A 218 13.96 -38.94 -28.77
CA VAL A 218 14.62 -37.92 -27.96
C VAL A 218 15.87 -38.55 -27.35
N ARG A 219 17.04 -37.93 -27.54
CA ARG A 219 18.30 -38.41 -26.94
C ARG A 219 18.52 -37.70 -25.61
N TYR A 220 18.95 -38.41 -24.58
CA TYR A 220 19.32 -37.79 -23.29
C TYR A 220 20.59 -38.40 -22.72
N ASP A 221 21.23 -37.72 -21.77
CA ASP A 221 22.24 -38.29 -20.87
C ASP A 221 22.39 -37.40 -19.63
N PHE A 222 23.22 -37.83 -18.67
CA PHE A 222 23.47 -37.10 -17.42
C PHE A 222 24.91 -36.59 -17.39
N ARG A 223 25.14 -35.36 -17.86
CA ARG A 223 26.46 -34.74 -18.06
C ARG A 223 26.62 -33.48 -17.21
N ASP A 224 27.87 -33.11 -16.95
CA ASP A 224 28.24 -31.83 -16.32
C ASP A 224 27.86 -30.67 -17.25
N GLN A 225 27.32 -29.57 -16.72
CA GLN A 225 26.78 -28.44 -17.48
C GLN A 225 27.55 -27.16 -17.14
N ASN A 226 28.03 -26.42 -18.14
CA ASN A 226 28.76 -25.15 -18.01
C ASN A 226 29.91 -25.13 -16.98
N GLY A 227 30.51 -26.29 -16.68
CA GLY A 227 31.61 -26.46 -15.74
C GLY A 227 31.20 -26.82 -14.30
N ILE A 228 29.90 -26.90 -14.02
CA ILE A 228 29.32 -27.41 -12.77
C ILE A 228 29.05 -28.90 -12.92
N SER A 229 29.47 -29.69 -11.93
CA SER A 229 29.36 -31.15 -12.00
C SER A 229 27.98 -31.66 -11.62
N ASN A 230 27.50 -32.65 -12.38
CA ASN A 230 26.18 -33.25 -12.25
C ASN A 230 26.13 -34.24 -11.08
N GLN A 231 25.41 -33.85 -10.03
CA GLN A 231 25.41 -34.50 -8.72
C GLN A 231 24.44 -35.69 -8.60
N LEU A 232 23.56 -35.91 -9.60
CA LEU A 232 22.55 -36.98 -9.57
C LEU A 232 23.13 -38.33 -9.17
N THR A 233 22.61 -38.92 -8.10
CA THR A 233 23.03 -40.25 -7.63
C THR A 233 22.56 -41.36 -8.58
N ALA A 234 23.07 -42.59 -8.40
CA ALA A 234 22.62 -43.74 -9.17
C ALA A 234 21.17 -44.18 -8.86
N GLU A 235 20.60 -43.69 -7.75
CA GLU A 235 19.20 -43.91 -7.35
C GLU A 235 18.31 -42.88 -8.03
N GLN A 236 18.62 -41.59 -7.90
CA GLN A 236 17.91 -40.50 -8.58
C GLN A 236 17.91 -40.65 -10.11
N ARG A 237 19.01 -41.10 -10.73
CA ARG A 237 19.03 -41.40 -12.18
C ARG A 237 18.02 -42.48 -12.58
N ALA A 238 17.71 -43.45 -11.71
CA ALA A 238 16.70 -44.46 -12.00
C ALA A 238 15.28 -43.88 -11.91
N ILE A 239 15.05 -42.91 -11.02
CA ILE A 239 13.78 -42.15 -10.93
C ILE A 239 13.56 -41.30 -12.17
N VAL A 240 14.61 -40.63 -12.67
CA VAL A 240 14.55 -39.95 -13.97
C VAL A 240 14.26 -40.94 -15.10
N GLU A 241 14.99 -42.05 -15.17
CA GLU A 241 14.79 -43.07 -16.21
C GLU A 241 13.35 -43.68 -16.14
N GLU A 242 12.75 -43.81 -14.96
CA GLU A 242 11.33 -44.22 -14.76
C GLU A 242 10.32 -43.15 -15.23
N SER A 243 10.57 -41.87 -14.95
CA SER A 243 9.75 -40.76 -15.46
C SER A 243 9.75 -40.68 -17.00
N LEU A 244 10.93 -40.83 -17.62
CA LEU A 244 11.07 -40.87 -19.08
C LEU A 244 10.36 -42.08 -19.71
N GLU A 245 10.38 -43.24 -19.05
CA GLU A 245 9.61 -44.42 -19.49
C GLU A 245 8.09 -44.17 -19.41
N LEU A 246 7.59 -43.52 -18.36
CA LEU A 246 6.17 -43.18 -18.21
C LEU A 246 5.67 -42.15 -19.23
N TRP A 247 6.46 -41.12 -19.56
CA TRP A 247 6.13 -40.19 -20.64
C TRP A 247 6.11 -40.88 -22.03
N ALA A 248 7.00 -41.87 -22.26
CA ALA A 248 6.97 -42.66 -23.48
C ALA A 248 5.71 -43.55 -23.57
N ASP A 249 5.33 -44.22 -22.48
CA ASP A 249 4.10 -45.03 -22.37
C ASP A 249 2.84 -44.17 -22.55
N ALA A 250 2.78 -42.98 -21.92
CA ALA A 250 1.68 -42.02 -22.09
C ALA A 250 1.55 -41.56 -23.55
N SER A 251 2.68 -41.34 -24.24
CA SER A 251 2.70 -41.05 -25.68
C SER A 251 2.36 -42.24 -26.59
N SER A 252 2.09 -43.43 -26.03
CA SER A 252 1.89 -44.68 -26.78
C SER A 252 3.04 -44.97 -27.75
N ASP A 253 4.28 -44.89 -27.26
CA ASP A 253 5.53 -45.02 -28.03
C ASP A 253 5.76 -43.92 -29.12
N GLN A 254 4.94 -42.86 -29.23
CA GLN A 254 5.17 -41.80 -30.22
C GLN A 254 6.41 -40.95 -29.90
N ILE A 255 6.74 -40.76 -28.62
CA ILE A 255 7.98 -40.17 -28.13
C ILE A 255 8.77 -41.29 -27.44
N GLN A 256 10.05 -41.46 -27.79
CA GLN A 256 10.92 -42.47 -27.20
C GLN A 256 12.22 -41.84 -26.71
N PHE A 257 12.43 -41.86 -25.39
CA PHE A 257 13.67 -41.41 -24.78
C PHE A 257 14.75 -42.50 -24.88
N VAL A 258 15.91 -42.16 -25.46
CA VAL A 258 17.02 -43.10 -25.66
C VAL A 258 18.31 -42.47 -25.15
N ARG A 259 18.94 -43.12 -24.17
CA ARG A 259 20.17 -42.62 -23.57
C ARG A 259 21.35 -42.70 -24.53
N ASP A 260 22.02 -41.58 -24.77
CA ASP A 260 23.12 -41.47 -25.74
C ASP A 260 24.37 -40.81 -25.14
N GLN A 261 25.36 -41.65 -24.80
CA GLN A 261 26.69 -41.24 -24.30
C GLN A 261 27.68 -40.93 -25.45
N SER A 262 27.20 -40.82 -26.69
CA SER A 262 28.03 -40.68 -27.91
C SER A 262 27.66 -39.51 -28.81
N SER A 263 26.45 -38.96 -28.71
CA SER A 263 26.09 -37.63 -29.23
C SER A 263 26.92 -36.51 -28.58
N GLU A 264 27.17 -35.44 -29.33
CA GLU A 264 27.68 -34.16 -28.82
C GLU A 264 26.63 -33.50 -27.91
N ASP A 265 27.02 -32.56 -27.05
CA ASP A 265 26.14 -32.04 -25.97
C ASP A 265 24.91 -31.29 -26.53
N GLY A 266 25.09 -30.41 -27.53
CA GLY A 266 24.01 -29.80 -28.30
C GLY A 266 23.24 -30.75 -29.25
N LEU A 267 23.25 -32.06 -28.96
CA LEU A 267 22.50 -33.13 -29.65
C LEU A 267 21.84 -34.10 -28.66
N ILE A 268 21.58 -33.66 -27.43
CA ILE A 268 20.80 -34.36 -26.39
C ILE A 268 19.90 -33.39 -25.61
N VAL A 269 19.02 -33.94 -24.79
CA VAL A 269 18.52 -33.30 -23.55
C VAL A 269 19.52 -33.65 -22.44
N ASN A 270 20.20 -32.66 -21.86
CA ASN A 270 21.06 -32.91 -20.69
C ASN A 270 20.22 -32.82 -19.42
N ILE A 271 20.27 -33.86 -18.57
CA ILE A 271 19.51 -33.91 -17.31
C ILE A 271 20.47 -33.93 -16.13
N GLY A 272 20.29 -33.05 -15.15
CA GLY A 272 21.20 -32.96 -14.01
C GLY A 272 20.60 -32.36 -12.74
N LEU A 273 21.42 -32.41 -11.70
CA LEU A 273 21.16 -31.82 -10.39
C LEU A 273 22.47 -31.15 -9.96
N GLY A 274 22.43 -29.88 -9.57
CA GLY A 274 23.63 -29.10 -9.33
C GLY A 274 23.35 -27.66 -8.92
N ASP A 275 24.40 -26.85 -8.88
CA ASP A 275 24.27 -25.40 -8.73
C ASP A 275 23.55 -24.85 -9.98
N LEU A 276 22.50 -24.03 -9.78
CA LEU A 276 21.66 -23.49 -10.85
C LEU A 276 22.40 -22.47 -11.73
N ALA A 277 23.56 -21.96 -11.30
CA ALA A 277 24.42 -21.13 -12.14
C ALA A 277 24.92 -21.89 -13.39
N ALA A 278 24.76 -23.22 -13.43
CA ALA A 278 24.97 -24.03 -14.63
C ALA A 278 24.05 -23.65 -15.80
N ILE A 279 22.88 -23.06 -15.50
CA ILE A 279 21.89 -22.58 -16.46
C ILE A 279 21.56 -21.09 -16.27
N GLY A 280 22.43 -20.34 -15.57
CA GLY A 280 22.29 -18.90 -15.38
C GLY A 280 21.33 -18.43 -14.29
N LEU A 281 20.82 -19.34 -13.45
CA LEU A 281 19.90 -19.04 -12.34
C LEU A 281 20.61 -19.12 -10.97
N SER A 282 19.97 -18.63 -9.92
CA SER A 282 20.49 -18.64 -8.53
C SER A 282 19.97 -19.84 -7.74
N SER A 283 20.86 -20.60 -7.10
CA SER A 283 20.48 -21.69 -6.17
C SER A 283 20.05 -21.15 -4.79
N GLY A 284 18.98 -21.72 -4.21
CA GLY A 284 18.50 -21.38 -2.87
C GLY A 284 17.34 -22.27 -2.37
N GLU A 285 17.42 -22.69 -1.10
CA GLU A 285 16.42 -23.55 -0.43
C GLU A 285 15.05 -22.83 -0.37
N GLY A 286 14.01 -23.45 -0.92
CA GLY A 286 12.67 -22.85 -1.07
C GLY A 286 12.49 -21.97 -2.31
N GLY A 287 13.46 -21.91 -3.22
CA GLY A 287 13.44 -21.06 -4.41
C GLY A 287 12.99 -21.77 -5.69
N THR A 288 13.76 -21.58 -6.76
CA THR A 288 13.62 -22.36 -8.01
C THR A 288 14.13 -23.78 -7.76
N VAL A 289 13.23 -24.76 -7.84
CA VAL A 289 13.50 -26.17 -7.54
C VAL A 289 14.16 -26.88 -8.73
N ALA A 290 13.68 -26.55 -9.92
CA ALA A 290 14.27 -26.94 -11.18
C ALA A 290 13.91 -25.92 -12.27
N ALA A 291 14.60 -26.00 -13.39
CA ALA A 291 14.19 -25.33 -14.61
C ALA A 291 14.58 -26.14 -15.85
N SER A 292 13.88 -25.89 -16.94
CA SER A 292 14.09 -26.55 -18.23
C SER A 292 13.82 -25.64 -19.43
N GLY A 293 14.18 -26.18 -20.59
CA GLY A 293 13.86 -25.61 -21.89
C GLY A 293 14.25 -26.57 -23.00
N SER A 294 13.65 -26.40 -24.17
CA SER A 294 13.89 -27.26 -25.33
C SER A 294 13.83 -26.48 -26.65
N ALA A 295 14.49 -27.02 -27.67
CA ALA A 295 14.53 -26.45 -29.02
C ALA A 295 14.62 -27.56 -30.07
N PHE A 296 14.23 -27.24 -31.32
CA PHE A 296 14.45 -28.12 -32.47
C PHE A 296 15.67 -27.69 -33.30
N VAL A 297 16.58 -28.65 -33.54
CA VAL A 297 17.75 -28.46 -34.43
C VAL A 297 17.68 -29.37 -35.67
N GLU A 298 18.06 -28.85 -36.84
CA GLU A 298 18.12 -29.66 -38.08
C GLU A 298 19.37 -30.57 -38.10
N VAL A 299 19.15 -31.88 -38.05
CA VAL A 299 20.21 -32.90 -38.04
C VAL A 299 20.06 -33.81 -39.25
N ASN A 300 21.00 -33.71 -40.21
CA ASN A 300 21.06 -34.54 -41.43
C ASN A 300 19.78 -34.54 -42.31
N GLY A 301 18.90 -33.54 -42.16
CA GLY A 301 17.65 -33.42 -42.93
C GLY A 301 16.39 -33.93 -42.22
N GLY A 302 16.42 -34.05 -40.89
CA GLY A 302 15.23 -34.12 -40.03
C GLY A 302 15.47 -33.33 -38.74
N SER A 303 14.40 -32.91 -38.08
CA SER A 303 14.50 -32.18 -36.81
C SER A 303 14.79 -33.13 -35.65
N GLN A 304 15.66 -32.73 -34.74
CA GLN A 304 15.90 -33.41 -33.46
C GLN A 304 15.61 -32.44 -32.30
N LEU A 305 14.92 -32.93 -31.28
CA LEU A 305 14.70 -32.24 -30.01
C LEU A 305 15.98 -32.26 -29.16
N ILE A 306 16.35 -31.10 -28.62
CA ILE A 306 17.43 -30.91 -27.63
C ILE A 306 16.91 -30.05 -26.47
N GLY A 307 17.63 -30.00 -25.35
CA GLY A 307 17.23 -29.17 -24.21
C GLY A 307 18.05 -29.40 -22.95
N THR A 308 17.59 -28.82 -21.84
CA THR A 308 18.16 -29.05 -20.50
C THR A 308 17.04 -29.29 -19.50
N ILE A 309 17.28 -30.13 -18.50
CA ILE A 309 16.53 -30.18 -17.23
C ILE A 309 17.57 -30.10 -16.11
N TRP A 310 17.48 -29.09 -15.25
CA TRP A 310 18.46 -28.90 -14.17
C TRP A 310 17.76 -28.64 -12.83
N LEU A 311 18.01 -29.53 -11.86
CA LEU A 311 17.45 -29.50 -10.50
C LEU A 311 18.43 -28.82 -9.54
N ASP A 312 17.95 -28.03 -8.58
CA ASP A 312 18.83 -27.34 -7.63
C ASP A 312 19.44 -28.32 -6.60
N SER A 313 20.76 -28.20 -6.37
CA SER A 313 21.48 -28.90 -5.31
C SER A 313 21.41 -28.23 -3.93
N SER A 314 20.76 -27.07 -3.79
CA SER A 314 20.41 -26.51 -2.48
C SER A 314 19.32 -27.32 -1.76
N GLU A 315 18.39 -27.89 -2.53
CA GLU A 315 17.15 -28.49 -2.02
C GLU A 315 17.34 -29.88 -1.38
N VAL A 316 16.43 -30.23 -0.47
CA VAL A 316 16.42 -31.51 0.23
C VAL A 316 15.60 -32.55 -0.55
N TRP A 317 16.28 -33.33 -1.38
CA TRP A 317 15.62 -34.30 -2.28
C TRP A 317 15.18 -35.61 -1.58
N GLU A 318 13.92 -35.96 -1.80
CA GLU A 318 13.30 -37.26 -1.50
C GLU A 318 13.28 -38.16 -2.75
N ASN A 319 13.31 -39.49 -2.56
CA ASN A 319 13.52 -40.49 -3.62
C ASN A 319 12.43 -41.59 -3.67
N THR A 320 11.32 -41.49 -2.91
CA THR A 320 10.44 -42.62 -2.58
C THR A 320 9.00 -42.46 -3.11
N ILE A 321 8.89 -42.29 -4.43
CA ILE A 321 7.66 -42.15 -5.24
C ILE A 321 6.42 -42.91 -4.70
N GLU A 322 5.34 -42.16 -4.50
CA GLU A 322 4.04 -42.51 -3.91
C GLU A 322 4.11 -42.83 -2.40
N ASN A 323 4.79 -41.98 -1.61
CA ASN A 323 4.83 -42.05 -0.15
C ASN A 323 3.94 -41.03 0.59
N GLY A 324 3.57 -39.92 -0.06
CA GLY A 324 2.98 -38.73 0.54
C GLY A 324 4.01 -37.83 1.24
N ASP A 325 3.74 -36.52 1.20
CA ASP A 325 4.64 -35.42 1.57
C ASP A 325 5.48 -35.67 2.83
N VAL A 326 6.79 -35.41 2.72
CA VAL A 326 7.77 -35.57 3.80
C VAL A 326 8.29 -34.20 4.21
N ASP A 327 7.89 -33.76 5.42
CA ASP A 327 8.23 -32.45 6.02
C ASP A 327 9.65 -31.97 5.70
N GLY A 328 9.77 -30.89 4.92
CA GLY A 328 11.06 -30.27 4.56
C GLY A 328 11.88 -31.05 3.53
N SER A 329 11.21 -31.66 2.54
CA SER A 329 11.86 -32.28 1.38
C SER A 329 10.96 -32.30 0.13
N ILE A 330 11.59 -32.41 -1.05
CA ILE A 330 10.95 -32.37 -2.36
C ILE A 330 11.06 -33.73 -3.04
N ASP A 331 9.96 -34.29 -3.54
CA ASP A 331 10.00 -35.49 -4.37
C ASP A 331 10.64 -35.21 -5.74
N LEU A 332 11.76 -35.89 -5.99
CA LEU A 332 12.50 -35.81 -7.24
C LEU A 332 11.70 -36.33 -8.44
N PHE A 333 10.76 -37.27 -8.25
CA PHE A 333 9.95 -37.81 -9.34
C PHE A 333 8.97 -36.77 -9.89
N THR A 334 8.23 -36.10 -9.00
CA THR A 334 7.29 -35.03 -9.33
C THR A 334 7.98 -33.95 -10.16
N VAL A 335 9.12 -33.45 -9.66
CA VAL A 335 9.90 -32.39 -10.32
C VAL A 335 10.37 -32.82 -11.71
N VAL A 336 11.09 -33.93 -11.83
CA VAL A 336 11.64 -34.32 -13.13
C VAL A 336 10.55 -34.71 -14.14
N SER A 337 9.39 -35.17 -13.65
CA SER A 337 8.25 -35.48 -14.49
C SER A 337 7.56 -34.22 -15.02
N HIS A 338 7.44 -33.16 -14.21
CA HIS A 338 6.96 -31.84 -14.64
C HIS A 338 7.89 -31.24 -15.71
N GLU A 339 9.20 -31.16 -15.44
CA GLU A 339 10.19 -30.60 -16.37
C GLU A 339 10.31 -31.39 -17.67
N THR A 340 10.14 -32.73 -17.63
CA THR A 340 10.06 -33.55 -18.85
C THR A 340 8.85 -33.18 -19.70
N GLY A 341 7.74 -32.77 -19.09
CA GLY A 341 6.56 -32.22 -19.77
C GLY A 341 6.91 -30.99 -20.62
N HIS A 342 7.60 -30.01 -20.05
CA HIS A 342 8.07 -28.83 -20.79
C HIS A 342 9.04 -29.18 -21.92
N VAL A 343 9.96 -30.13 -21.68
CA VAL A 343 10.87 -30.61 -22.73
C VAL A 343 10.13 -31.24 -23.92
N ILE A 344 9.01 -31.93 -23.72
CA ILE A 344 8.17 -32.43 -24.83
C ILE A 344 7.18 -31.38 -25.38
N GLY A 345 7.17 -30.18 -24.82
CA GLY A 345 6.37 -29.04 -25.27
C GLY A 345 4.99 -28.91 -24.64
N LEU A 346 4.78 -29.41 -23.42
CA LEU A 346 3.61 -29.05 -22.61
C LEU A 346 3.79 -27.68 -21.94
N ARG A 347 2.71 -26.91 -21.90
CA ARG A 347 2.60 -25.74 -21.03
C ARG A 347 2.30 -26.14 -19.60
N ASP A 348 2.61 -25.20 -18.71
CA ASP A 348 2.03 -25.09 -17.39
C ASP A 348 0.50 -25.16 -17.40
N VAL A 349 -0.03 -25.86 -16.41
CA VAL A 349 -1.44 -25.91 -16.05
C VAL A 349 -1.53 -25.40 -14.62
N ARG A 350 -1.53 -24.07 -14.48
CA ARG A 350 -1.83 -23.39 -13.22
C ARG A 350 -3.23 -23.79 -12.78
N THR A 351 -3.38 -24.16 -11.51
CA THR A 351 -4.63 -24.66 -10.94
C THR A 351 -4.53 -24.77 -9.42
N THR A 352 -5.67 -24.79 -8.74
CA THR A 352 -5.80 -25.11 -7.31
C THR A 352 -5.92 -26.62 -7.03
N ASP A 353 -5.85 -27.47 -8.05
CA ASP A 353 -5.68 -28.92 -7.88
C ASP A 353 -4.19 -29.31 -7.88
N ASP A 354 -3.61 -29.35 -6.68
CA ASP A 354 -2.20 -29.67 -6.43
C ASP A 354 -1.71 -31.00 -7.07
N SER A 355 -2.64 -31.91 -7.38
CA SER A 355 -2.32 -33.22 -7.97
C SER A 355 -1.96 -33.17 -9.47
N VAL A 356 -2.21 -32.04 -10.15
CA VAL A 356 -1.96 -31.86 -11.59
C VAL A 356 -0.47 -31.71 -11.88
N LEU A 357 0.09 -32.62 -12.69
CA LEU A 357 1.54 -32.68 -12.94
C LEU A 357 2.15 -31.40 -13.50
N MET A 358 1.45 -30.72 -14.42
CA MET A 358 1.96 -29.50 -15.05
C MET A 358 1.71 -28.23 -14.23
N ASN A 359 1.36 -28.33 -12.94
CA ASN A 359 1.27 -27.14 -12.09
C ASN A 359 2.70 -26.61 -11.74
N PRO A 360 3.06 -25.35 -12.09
CA PRO A 360 4.39 -24.74 -11.88
C PRO A 360 4.79 -24.51 -10.42
N VAL A 361 3.93 -24.91 -9.48
CA VAL A 361 4.09 -24.73 -8.04
C VAL A 361 4.12 -26.10 -7.38
N TYR A 362 5.28 -26.57 -6.90
CA TYR A 362 5.42 -27.84 -6.18
C TYR A 362 4.81 -27.71 -4.77
N SER A 363 3.61 -28.24 -4.58
CA SER A 363 2.84 -28.17 -3.34
C SER A 363 2.67 -29.51 -2.61
N VAL A 364 2.57 -30.60 -3.38
CA VAL A 364 2.44 -31.99 -2.90
C VAL A 364 3.16 -32.95 -3.84
N GLU A 365 3.44 -34.16 -3.36
CA GLU A 365 3.88 -35.29 -4.20
C GLU A 365 2.82 -35.65 -5.26
N ARG A 366 3.22 -35.77 -6.53
CA ARG A 366 2.36 -36.12 -7.66
C ARG A 366 2.63 -37.56 -8.13
N THR A 367 1.55 -38.30 -8.37
CA THR A 367 1.62 -39.76 -8.64
C THR A 367 2.02 -40.09 -10.08
N ARG A 368 2.41 -41.35 -10.35
CA ARG A 368 2.70 -41.82 -11.73
C ARG A 368 1.53 -41.65 -12.70
N ASP A 369 0.29 -41.81 -12.22
CA ASP A 369 -0.91 -41.66 -13.05
C ASP A 369 -1.08 -40.22 -13.57
N SER A 370 -0.52 -39.21 -12.88
CA SER A 370 -0.58 -37.80 -13.29
C SER A 370 0.16 -37.50 -14.60
N ILE A 371 1.17 -38.30 -14.99
CA ILE A 371 1.85 -38.20 -16.30
C ILE A 371 0.87 -38.52 -17.44
N ALA A 372 0.07 -39.57 -17.29
CA ALA A 372 -0.92 -39.96 -18.30
C ALA A 372 -2.05 -38.93 -18.40
N GLU A 373 -2.52 -38.40 -17.27
CA GLU A 373 -3.54 -37.35 -17.23
C GLU A 373 -3.03 -36.04 -17.84
N ALA A 374 -1.80 -35.62 -17.55
CA ALA A 374 -1.17 -34.46 -18.18
C ALA A 374 -0.93 -34.65 -19.69
N PHE A 375 -0.60 -35.86 -20.16
CA PHE A 375 -0.47 -36.11 -21.60
C PHE A 375 -1.82 -36.15 -22.34
N GLU A 376 -2.91 -36.58 -21.69
CA GLU A 376 -4.26 -36.58 -22.29
C GLU A 376 -4.91 -35.18 -22.28
N SER A 377 -4.79 -34.44 -21.17
CA SER A 377 -5.46 -33.13 -20.96
C SER A 377 -4.61 -31.90 -21.29
N GLY A 378 -3.28 -32.01 -21.28
CA GLY A 378 -2.35 -30.88 -21.34
C GLY A 378 -2.29 -30.18 -22.71
N THR A 379 -2.05 -28.86 -22.64
CA THR A 379 -1.90 -28.00 -23.83
C THR A 379 -0.47 -28.02 -24.34
N PHE A 380 -0.29 -28.39 -25.61
CA PHE A 380 1.02 -28.40 -26.26
C PHE A 380 1.31 -27.08 -27.00
N VAL A 381 2.55 -26.60 -26.88
CA VAL A 381 3.10 -25.43 -27.62
C VAL A 381 3.88 -25.84 -28.86
N THR A 382 4.05 -24.87 -29.76
CA THR A 382 5.07 -24.96 -30.82
C THR A 382 6.43 -24.62 -30.24
N ILE A 383 7.35 -25.59 -30.23
CA ILE A 383 8.76 -25.38 -29.89
C ILE A 383 9.47 -24.76 -31.11
N ASP A 384 10.08 -23.58 -30.96
CA ASP A 384 10.71 -22.85 -32.07
C ASP A 384 12.13 -23.37 -32.42
N GLY A 385 12.64 -22.94 -33.57
CA GLY A 385 13.78 -23.53 -34.27
C GLY A 385 15.08 -22.72 -34.30
N SER A 386 15.24 -21.67 -33.47
CA SER A 386 16.52 -20.96 -33.37
C SER A 386 16.71 -20.20 -32.05
N ILE A 387 17.65 -20.66 -31.22
CA ILE A 387 18.16 -20.00 -30.01
C ILE A 387 19.70 -20.22 -30.00
N ASP A 388 20.48 -19.32 -29.39
CA ASP A 388 21.93 -19.53 -29.17
C ASP A 388 22.16 -20.43 -27.93
N ASP A 389 23.35 -21.01 -27.78
CA ASP A 389 23.63 -22.11 -26.82
C ASP A 389 23.53 -21.70 -25.32
N SER A 390 23.18 -20.45 -25.02
CA SER A 390 22.99 -19.88 -23.68
C SER A 390 21.54 -19.76 -23.22
N ASP A 391 20.56 -19.69 -24.13
CA ASP A 391 19.21 -19.20 -23.79
C ASP A 391 18.15 -20.34 -23.80
N LEU A 392 18.59 -21.57 -23.54
CA LEU A 392 17.77 -22.80 -23.51
C LEU A 392 17.00 -23.00 -22.18
N VAL A 393 16.60 -21.92 -21.51
CA VAL A 393 15.76 -21.93 -20.30
C VAL A 393 14.48 -21.17 -20.61
N GLY A 394 13.33 -21.81 -20.43
CA GLY A 394 12.01 -21.22 -20.74
C GLY A 394 10.90 -21.55 -19.75
N HIS A 395 11.09 -22.53 -18.87
CA HIS A 395 10.18 -22.88 -17.78
C HIS A 395 10.96 -23.17 -16.50
N SER A 396 10.35 -22.90 -15.35
CA SER A 396 10.93 -23.07 -14.01
C SER A 396 9.86 -23.56 -13.03
N LEU A 397 10.14 -24.62 -12.28
CA LEU A 397 9.31 -25.13 -11.20
C LEU A 397 9.75 -24.53 -9.85
N TYR A 398 8.79 -24.00 -9.09
CA TYR A 398 9.04 -23.34 -7.80
C TYR A 398 8.54 -24.19 -6.61
N ASN A 399 9.18 -24.03 -5.45
CA ASN A 399 8.80 -24.73 -4.22
C ASN A 399 7.62 -24.04 -3.50
N MET A 400 6.66 -24.78 -2.97
CA MET A 400 5.86 -24.31 -1.83
C MET A 400 6.53 -24.69 -0.52
N MET A 401 7.50 -23.87 -0.12
CA MET A 401 7.77 -23.68 1.30
C MET A 401 7.33 -22.28 1.71
N VAL A 402 6.07 -22.18 2.15
CA VAL A 402 5.49 -21.02 2.86
C VAL A 402 5.64 -19.70 2.08
N GLY A 403 5.14 -19.71 0.85
CA GLY A 403 5.04 -18.53 0.00
C GLY A 403 4.53 -18.88 -1.39
N TYR A 404 3.75 -17.98 -1.98
CA TYR A 404 3.45 -18.00 -3.41
C TYR A 404 4.69 -17.56 -4.22
N PRO A 405 4.78 -17.83 -5.53
CA PRO A 405 5.92 -17.42 -6.35
C PRO A 405 6.17 -15.90 -6.29
N GLN A 406 7.31 -15.49 -5.74
CA GLN A 406 7.70 -14.08 -5.61
C GLN A 406 8.22 -13.52 -6.95
N LEU A 407 8.54 -12.23 -7.00
CA LEU A 407 9.16 -11.61 -8.18
C LEU A 407 10.61 -12.09 -8.34
N SER A 408 10.98 -12.53 -9.55
CA SER A 408 12.35 -12.80 -9.95
C SER A 408 13.07 -11.54 -10.44
N GLN A 409 14.41 -11.54 -10.42
CA GLN A 409 15.23 -10.46 -10.97
C GLN A 409 14.87 -10.08 -12.43
N VAL A 410 14.44 -11.06 -13.25
CA VAL A 410 14.04 -10.85 -14.65
C VAL A 410 12.73 -10.07 -14.73
N GLU A 411 11.74 -10.45 -13.92
CA GLU A 411 10.46 -9.75 -13.82
C GLU A 411 10.64 -8.33 -13.28
N VAL A 412 11.47 -8.15 -12.24
CA VAL A 412 11.83 -6.83 -11.70
C VAL A 412 12.44 -5.95 -12.79
N ASN A 413 13.39 -6.45 -13.59
CA ASN A 413 13.96 -5.66 -14.68
C ASN A 413 12.92 -5.33 -15.77
N THR A 414 12.09 -6.30 -16.14
CA THR A 414 11.01 -6.13 -17.13
C THR A 414 10.04 -5.02 -16.69
N LEU A 415 9.64 -5.00 -15.43
CA LEU A 415 8.77 -3.96 -14.87
C LEU A 415 9.44 -2.57 -14.83
N LEU A 416 10.73 -2.48 -14.47
CA LEU A 416 11.49 -1.22 -14.52
C LEU A 416 11.63 -0.67 -15.95
N GLU A 417 11.86 -1.55 -16.93
CA GLU A 417 12.00 -1.17 -18.34
C GLU A 417 10.65 -0.80 -18.96
N ARG A 418 9.57 -1.54 -18.68
CA ARG A 418 8.19 -1.19 -19.09
C ARG A 418 7.76 0.18 -18.56
N ALA A 419 8.04 0.46 -17.29
CA ALA A 419 7.71 1.75 -16.69
C ALA A 419 8.46 2.91 -17.37
N SER A 420 9.77 2.77 -17.58
CA SER A 420 10.58 3.82 -18.23
C SER A 420 10.29 3.97 -19.73
N ALA A 421 9.83 2.93 -20.41
CA ALA A 421 9.45 3.01 -21.82
C ALA A 421 8.03 3.59 -22.06
N PHE A 422 7.24 3.81 -21.01
CA PHE A 422 5.83 4.19 -21.14
C PHE A 422 5.62 5.65 -21.59
N SER A 423 6.47 6.57 -21.16
CA SER A 423 6.40 8.01 -21.46
C SER A 423 7.67 8.49 -22.18
N ASP A 424 7.60 9.58 -22.95
CA ASP A 424 8.74 10.21 -23.62
C ASP A 424 9.50 11.21 -22.73
N ARG A 425 9.18 11.21 -21.43
CA ARG A 425 9.97 11.84 -20.36
C ARG A 425 11.21 11.02 -20.04
N GLU A 426 12.17 11.67 -19.40
CA GLU A 426 13.40 11.04 -18.88
C GLU A 426 13.72 11.50 -17.44
N ASP A 427 12.72 11.99 -16.69
CA ASP A 427 12.86 12.60 -15.35
C ASP A 427 12.12 11.85 -14.22
N ALA A 428 11.75 10.58 -14.40
CA ALA A 428 11.18 9.74 -13.35
C ALA A 428 12.22 8.91 -12.58
N ILE A 429 11.83 8.48 -11.37
CA ILE A 429 12.42 7.35 -10.65
C ILE A 429 11.35 6.28 -10.48
N ILE A 430 11.72 5.03 -10.79
CA ILE A 430 10.89 3.84 -10.63
C ILE A 430 11.56 2.93 -9.59
N ALA A 431 10.81 2.49 -8.59
CA ALA A 431 11.27 1.54 -7.57
C ALA A 431 10.32 0.34 -7.47
N ILE A 432 10.87 -0.85 -7.24
CA ILE A 432 10.13 -2.09 -7.00
C ILE A 432 10.58 -2.68 -5.68
N VAL A 433 9.60 -3.10 -4.87
CA VAL A 433 9.81 -3.77 -3.59
C VAL A 433 9.01 -5.07 -3.51
N ASP A 434 9.52 -6.03 -2.72
CA ASP A 434 8.73 -7.22 -2.33
C ASP A 434 7.65 -6.85 -1.31
N ARG A 435 6.85 -7.83 -0.90
CA ARG A 435 5.81 -7.65 0.13
C ARG A 435 6.40 -7.30 1.52
N ASN A 436 7.70 -7.56 1.79
CA ASN A 436 8.41 -7.08 2.98
C ASN A 436 8.87 -5.61 2.88
N GLY A 437 8.80 -4.99 1.70
CA GLY A 437 9.36 -3.65 1.45
C GLY A 437 10.88 -3.64 1.23
N THR A 438 11.49 -4.81 1.04
CA THR A 438 12.88 -4.96 0.57
C THR A 438 12.99 -4.37 -0.83
N ILE A 439 14.02 -3.55 -1.09
CA ILE A 439 14.24 -2.98 -2.43
C ILE A 439 14.75 -4.10 -3.35
N LEU A 440 13.98 -4.39 -4.41
CA LEU A 440 14.34 -5.39 -5.43
C LEU A 440 15.01 -4.76 -6.64
N GLY A 441 14.64 -3.53 -6.98
CA GLY A 441 15.20 -2.82 -8.12
C GLY A 441 14.81 -1.36 -8.11
N VAL A 442 15.72 -0.49 -8.54
CA VAL A 442 15.48 0.94 -8.73
C VAL A 442 16.02 1.32 -10.09
N ARG A 443 15.26 2.12 -10.83
CA ARG A 443 15.69 2.78 -12.07
C ARG A 443 15.53 4.29 -11.92
N ALA A 444 16.58 5.02 -12.25
CA ALA A 444 16.54 6.48 -12.38
C ALA A 444 16.81 6.84 -13.84
N GLU A 445 15.96 7.71 -14.40
CA GLU A 445 16.03 8.09 -15.81
C GLU A 445 17.09 9.18 -16.07
N GLN A 446 17.38 9.46 -17.34
CA GLN A 446 18.60 10.20 -17.70
C GLN A 446 18.61 11.66 -17.21
N ASP A 447 17.49 12.38 -17.25
CA ASP A 447 17.44 13.76 -16.72
C ASP A 447 17.53 13.76 -15.17
N VAL A 448 17.09 12.69 -14.48
CA VAL A 448 17.34 12.53 -13.02
C VAL A 448 18.84 12.35 -12.76
N LEU A 449 19.50 11.48 -13.51
CA LEU A 449 20.93 11.21 -13.38
C LEU A 449 21.80 12.41 -13.76
N ASP A 450 21.40 13.20 -14.75
CA ASP A 450 22.05 14.44 -15.13
C ASP A 450 21.79 15.57 -14.11
N ASN A 451 20.61 15.60 -13.45
CA ASN A 451 20.31 16.56 -12.38
C ASN A 451 21.14 16.33 -11.11
N PHE A 452 21.19 15.08 -10.62
CA PHE A 452 21.95 14.70 -9.42
C PHE A 452 23.41 14.28 -9.72
N ALA A 453 23.97 14.71 -10.85
CA ALA A 453 25.28 14.28 -11.34
C ALA A 453 26.45 14.63 -10.40
N GLY A 454 26.82 13.68 -9.54
CA GLY A 454 27.86 13.84 -8.51
C GLY A 454 27.34 14.29 -7.14
N ASP A 455 26.03 14.20 -6.91
CA ASP A 455 25.38 14.29 -5.60
C ASP A 455 24.64 12.99 -5.28
N ASP A 456 25.42 11.95 -4.98
CA ASP A 456 24.92 10.60 -4.67
C ASP A 456 23.94 10.60 -3.48
N ALA A 457 24.06 11.57 -2.56
CA ALA A 457 23.18 11.73 -1.41
C ALA A 457 21.85 12.41 -1.75
N GLY A 458 21.87 13.41 -2.64
CA GLY A 458 20.67 13.99 -3.25
C GLY A 458 19.90 12.97 -4.09
N LEU A 459 20.60 12.18 -4.90
CA LEU A 459 20.00 11.08 -5.67
C LEU A 459 19.35 10.04 -4.74
N ALA A 460 20.03 9.63 -3.66
CA ALA A 460 19.47 8.67 -2.72
C ALA A 460 18.18 9.19 -2.05
N PHE A 461 18.17 10.46 -1.60
CA PHE A 461 16.97 11.09 -1.05
C PHE A 461 15.82 11.16 -2.05
N ALA A 462 16.10 11.41 -3.34
CA ALA A 462 15.11 11.36 -4.40
C ALA A 462 14.57 9.94 -4.64
N VAL A 463 15.43 8.92 -4.63
CA VAL A 463 15.06 7.50 -4.78
C VAL A 463 14.15 7.01 -3.64
N ASP A 464 14.43 7.41 -2.40
CA ASP A 464 13.56 7.10 -1.26
C ASP A 464 12.10 7.61 -1.45
N GLY A 465 11.87 8.57 -2.35
CA GLY A 465 10.53 9.01 -2.73
C GLY A 465 9.76 7.97 -3.56
N ALA A 466 10.43 7.32 -4.51
CA ALA A 466 9.86 6.20 -5.28
C ALA A 466 9.68 4.96 -4.39
N VAL A 467 10.66 4.66 -3.55
CA VAL A 467 10.62 3.53 -2.59
C VAL A 467 9.47 3.71 -1.59
N SER A 468 9.22 4.93 -1.11
CA SER A 468 8.09 5.24 -0.22
C SER A 468 6.73 4.94 -0.87
N LYS A 469 6.55 5.27 -2.17
CA LYS A 469 5.35 4.89 -2.95
C LYS A 469 5.22 3.38 -3.14
N ALA A 470 6.30 2.70 -3.52
CA ALA A 470 6.34 1.25 -3.69
C ALA A 470 5.96 0.52 -2.38
N ARG A 471 6.51 1.00 -1.25
CA ARG A 471 6.20 0.48 0.09
C ARG A 471 4.76 0.74 0.52
N THR A 472 4.18 1.91 0.25
CA THR A 472 2.74 2.13 0.53
C THR A 472 1.88 1.07 -0.15
N ALA A 473 2.15 0.78 -1.42
CA ALA A 473 1.43 -0.26 -2.14
C ALA A 473 1.63 -1.66 -1.52
N ALA A 474 2.89 -2.09 -1.36
CA ALA A 474 3.23 -3.41 -0.82
C ALA A 474 2.75 -3.62 0.63
N PHE A 475 2.70 -2.56 1.44
CA PHE A 475 2.39 -2.66 2.87
C PHE A 475 0.90 -2.60 3.20
N PHE A 476 0.08 -1.85 2.44
CA PHE A 476 -1.34 -1.66 2.71
C PHE A 476 -2.24 -2.61 1.95
N ALA A 477 -1.81 -3.09 0.79
CA ALA A 477 -2.55 -4.10 0.04
C ALA A 477 -2.66 -5.42 0.82
N ASN A 478 -3.63 -6.23 0.42
CA ASN A 478 -3.88 -7.57 0.94
C ASN A 478 -4.51 -8.41 -0.18
N ASP A 479 -4.46 -9.73 -0.07
CA ASP A 479 -4.83 -10.67 -1.14
C ASP A 479 -6.32 -10.53 -1.60
N THR A 480 -7.14 -9.71 -0.92
CA THR A 480 -8.54 -9.42 -1.29
C THR A 480 -8.81 -7.98 -1.75
N ALA A 481 -7.84 -7.06 -1.69
CA ALA A 481 -8.06 -5.64 -2.00
C ALA A 481 -6.78 -4.84 -2.34
N PRO A 482 -6.69 -4.20 -3.53
CA PRO A 482 -5.60 -3.29 -3.86
C PRO A 482 -5.71 -1.96 -3.10
N LEU A 483 -4.72 -1.68 -2.23
CA LEU A 483 -4.57 -0.38 -1.58
C LEU A 483 -3.35 0.35 -2.17
N THR A 484 -3.61 1.16 -3.20
CA THR A 484 -2.65 2.08 -3.82
C THR A 484 -2.31 3.25 -2.90
N SER A 485 -1.24 4.01 -3.19
CA SER A 485 -0.96 5.25 -2.46
C SER A 485 -2.06 6.32 -2.61
N ARG A 486 -2.83 6.28 -3.72
CA ARG A 486 -4.07 7.07 -3.88
C ARG A 486 -5.12 6.65 -2.86
N LEU A 487 -5.39 5.34 -2.74
CA LEU A 487 -6.41 4.85 -1.82
C LEU A 487 -6.02 5.15 -0.36
N VAL A 488 -4.75 4.92 0.01
CA VAL A 488 -4.24 5.28 1.33
C VAL A 488 -4.42 6.79 1.59
N ARG A 489 -4.11 7.68 0.62
CA ARG A 489 -4.39 9.11 0.76
C ARG A 489 -5.86 9.45 0.92
N PHE A 490 -6.74 8.73 0.23
CA PHE A 490 -8.19 8.91 0.31
C PHE A 490 -8.71 8.60 1.73
N ILE A 491 -8.13 7.60 2.41
CA ILE A 491 -8.51 7.15 3.77
C ILE A 491 -7.55 7.60 4.89
N SER A 492 -6.50 8.38 4.60
CA SER A 492 -5.61 8.99 5.61
C SER A 492 -6.04 10.41 5.97
N GLN A 493 -6.26 11.27 4.97
CA GLN A 493 -6.62 12.69 5.10
C GLN A 493 -5.88 13.38 6.26
N SER A 494 -4.56 13.26 6.27
CA SER A 494 -3.66 13.91 7.21
C SER A 494 -3.58 15.42 6.95
N THR A 495 -3.24 16.20 7.98
CA THR A 495 -2.73 17.56 7.78
C THR A 495 -1.25 17.46 7.48
N VAL A 496 -0.81 18.01 6.35
CA VAL A 496 0.59 17.97 5.91
C VAL A 496 0.98 19.38 5.47
N THR A 497 2.01 19.94 6.11
CA THR A 497 2.52 21.27 5.80
C THR A 497 3.55 21.23 4.66
N GLU A 498 3.69 22.35 3.96
CA GLU A 498 4.78 22.59 2.99
C GLU A 498 6.14 22.35 3.63
N ARG A 499 6.31 22.72 4.91
CA ARG A 499 7.56 22.57 5.66
C ARG A 499 7.93 21.12 5.98
N GLU A 500 6.98 20.20 5.95
CA GLU A 500 7.23 18.76 6.10
C GLU A 500 7.56 18.11 4.75
N VAL A 501 6.96 18.57 3.65
CA VAL A 501 7.25 18.08 2.28
C VAL A 501 8.60 18.58 1.77
N ASP A 502 8.86 19.89 1.87
CA ASP A 502 10.12 20.54 1.47
C ASP A 502 11.17 20.41 2.57
N SER A 503 11.49 19.16 2.92
CA SER A 503 12.50 18.83 3.93
C SER A 503 13.15 17.48 3.68
N ASN A 504 14.30 17.26 4.31
CA ASN A 504 15.13 16.07 4.12
C ASN A 504 15.50 15.48 5.50
N PRO A 505 15.24 14.18 5.76
CA PRO A 505 15.46 13.57 7.08
C PRO A 505 16.94 13.30 7.36
N ASN A 506 17.78 13.25 6.33
CA ASN A 506 19.22 12.98 6.42
C ASN A 506 20.02 14.17 7.00
N ILE A 507 19.36 15.30 7.28
CA ILE A 507 19.97 16.53 7.78
C ILE A 507 19.95 16.55 9.32
N THR A 508 21.13 16.54 9.94
CA THR A 508 21.29 16.39 11.40
C THR A 508 21.36 17.70 12.21
N ASP A 509 21.29 18.89 11.58
CA ASP A 509 21.20 20.15 12.35
C ASP A 509 19.73 20.44 12.75
N PRO A 510 19.39 20.45 14.05
CA PRO A 510 18.03 20.73 14.52
C PRO A 510 17.57 22.16 14.22
N ASN A 511 18.50 23.09 13.97
CA ASN A 511 18.21 24.48 13.59
C ASN A 511 18.17 24.68 12.07
N SER A 512 18.27 23.59 11.29
CA SER A 512 18.16 23.67 9.84
C SER A 512 16.72 23.94 9.42
N THR A 513 16.55 24.82 8.43
CA THR A 513 15.28 25.09 7.75
C THR A 513 14.94 24.04 6.68
N VAL A 514 15.81 23.03 6.49
CA VAL A 514 15.58 21.90 5.56
C VAL A 514 15.62 20.52 6.25
N ARG A 515 15.91 20.43 7.56
CA ARG A 515 15.69 19.18 8.32
C ARG A 515 14.19 18.93 8.46
N GLY A 516 13.74 17.70 8.28
CA GLY A 516 12.35 17.29 8.50
C GLY A 516 12.01 15.93 7.87
N PRO A 517 10.73 15.54 7.86
CA PRO A 517 10.34 14.19 7.45
C PRO A 517 10.48 13.93 5.94
N GLY A 518 10.32 14.95 5.10
CA GLY A 518 10.37 14.86 3.65
C GLY A 518 9.24 14.05 3.01
N PHE A 519 8.02 14.15 3.55
CA PHE A 519 6.89 13.29 3.17
C PHE A 519 6.57 13.34 1.67
N ILE A 520 6.26 12.18 1.10
CA ILE A 520 5.69 12.06 -0.27
C ILE A 520 4.17 12.18 -0.16
N ALA A 521 3.69 13.39 0.10
CA ALA A 521 2.29 13.68 0.37
C ALA A 521 1.86 15.04 -0.23
N PRO A 522 0.57 15.22 -0.58
CA PRO A 522 0.03 16.49 -1.05
C PRO A 522 -0.14 17.47 0.12
N ILE A 523 0.35 18.70 -0.02
CA ILE A 523 0.22 19.75 0.99
C ILE A 523 -1.26 20.08 1.21
N GLY A 524 -1.66 20.25 2.47
CA GLY A 524 -3.02 20.70 2.83
C GLY A 524 -3.46 20.33 4.25
N LEU A 525 -4.69 20.75 4.58
CA LEU A 525 -5.34 20.38 5.83
C LEU A 525 -6.21 19.14 5.68
N GLY A 526 -6.14 18.24 6.66
CA GLY A 526 -6.88 16.99 6.67
C GLY A 526 -8.15 16.99 7.52
N GLY A 527 -8.51 15.78 7.99
CA GLY A 527 -9.51 15.55 9.04
C GLY A 527 -10.97 15.39 8.59
N HIS A 528 -11.24 15.20 7.30
CA HIS A 528 -12.61 15.02 6.75
C HIS A 528 -12.72 13.72 5.94
N PHE A 529 -13.84 13.00 6.07
CA PHE A 529 -14.17 11.85 5.20
C PHE A 529 -15.66 11.86 4.78
N PRO A 530 -16.00 12.04 3.48
CA PRO A 530 -15.10 12.14 2.32
C PRO A 530 -14.17 13.37 2.30
N PRO A 531 -13.13 13.36 1.43
CA PRO A 531 -12.12 14.42 1.35
C PRO A 531 -12.73 15.78 0.99
N ASP A 532 -12.19 16.86 1.55
CA ASP A 532 -12.61 18.25 1.32
C ASP A 532 -14.12 18.55 1.46
N ILE A 533 -14.90 17.67 2.13
CA ILE A 533 -16.32 17.91 2.45
C ILE A 533 -16.45 18.46 3.89
N PRO A 534 -16.86 19.74 4.07
CA PRO A 534 -17.04 20.32 5.39
C PRO A 534 -18.08 19.58 6.24
N HIS A 535 -17.89 19.65 7.56
CA HIS A 535 -18.74 19.07 8.60
C HIS A 535 -18.94 17.54 8.49
N THR A 536 -17.93 16.81 7.99
CA THR A 536 -17.94 15.34 7.97
C THR A 536 -17.24 14.75 9.21
N PRO A 537 -17.44 13.45 9.50
CA PRO A 537 -16.70 12.77 10.57
C PRO A 537 -15.20 12.72 10.26
N PRO A 538 -14.34 12.59 11.29
CA PRO A 538 -12.92 12.43 11.06
C PRO A 538 -12.61 11.11 10.38
N VAL A 539 -11.62 11.18 9.49
CA VAL A 539 -10.98 10.10 8.75
C VAL A 539 -10.41 8.99 9.65
N ASP A 540 -10.06 7.84 9.10
CA ASP A 540 -9.56 6.69 9.87
C ASP A 540 -8.04 6.73 10.12
N LEU A 541 -7.20 6.83 9.08
CA LEU A 541 -5.72 6.71 9.16
C LEU A 541 -4.98 8.05 9.20
N PHE A 542 -5.36 8.96 10.09
CA PHE A 542 -4.70 10.27 10.23
C PHE A 542 -3.23 10.15 10.62
N ALA A 543 -2.36 10.94 9.98
CA ALA A 543 -0.90 10.97 10.13
C ALA A 543 -0.20 9.62 9.84
N ILE A 544 -0.74 8.83 8.90
CA ILE A 544 -0.14 7.54 8.48
C ILE A 544 1.28 7.69 7.89
N GLU A 545 1.57 8.86 7.32
CA GLU A 545 2.83 9.26 6.69
C GLU A 545 4.03 9.14 7.68
N HIS A 546 3.76 9.30 8.98
CA HIS A 546 4.75 9.24 10.06
C HIS A 546 5.22 7.80 10.36
N THR A 547 4.47 6.79 9.94
CA THR A 547 4.67 5.37 10.31
C THR A 547 5.64 4.64 9.37
N ASN A 548 6.10 3.46 9.78
CA ASN A 548 7.05 2.61 9.07
C ASN A 548 8.39 3.30 8.78
N ARG A 549 8.77 4.23 9.66
CA ARG A 549 10.05 4.95 9.67
C ARG A 549 11.10 4.33 10.60
N ASP A 550 10.80 3.14 11.11
CA ASP A 550 11.69 2.38 11.98
C ASP A 550 12.89 1.77 11.21
N SER A 551 14.00 1.56 11.90
CA SER A 551 15.23 1.04 11.30
C SER A 551 16.00 0.12 12.27
N LEU A 552 17.24 -0.23 11.94
CA LEU A 552 18.17 -0.92 12.85
C LEU A 552 18.99 0.05 13.72
N VAL A 553 18.63 1.35 13.72
CA VAL A 553 19.21 2.40 14.56
C VAL A 553 18.08 3.18 15.24
N SER A 554 18.24 3.46 16.53
CA SER A 554 17.44 4.46 17.25
C SER A 554 18.20 5.79 17.32
N PRO A 555 17.53 6.96 17.19
CA PRO A 555 18.13 8.30 17.19
C PRO A 555 18.68 8.77 18.55
N GLY A 556 18.84 7.86 19.51
CA GLY A 556 19.57 8.09 20.75
C GLY A 556 18.99 9.18 21.66
N PRO A 557 19.79 9.67 22.62
CA PRO A 557 19.41 10.75 23.53
C PRO A 557 19.09 12.09 22.86
N ASP A 558 19.81 12.48 21.80
CA ASP A 558 19.63 13.80 21.16
C ASP A 558 18.46 13.89 20.15
N ARG A 559 17.88 12.73 19.78
CA ARG A 559 16.71 12.57 18.89
C ARG A 559 17.00 12.88 17.42
N ILE A 560 18.25 12.72 16.99
CA ILE A 560 18.69 12.97 15.63
C ILE A 560 19.48 11.77 15.11
N GLN A 561 18.82 10.85 14.38
CA GLN A 561 19.52 9.72 13.76
C GLN A 561 20.63 10.23 12.83
N GLY A 562 21.85 9.71 13.01
CA GLY A 562 23.07 10.15 12.35
C GLY A 562 24.08 10.85 13.26
N THR A 563 23.89 10.83 14.58
CA THR A 563 24.76 11.49 15.56
C THR A 563 25.59 10.47 16.37
N PRO A 564 26.66 10.90 17.07
CA PRO A 564 27.56 9.96 17.75
C PRO A 564 26.96 9.20 18.94
N ASP A 565 25.71 9.48 19.33
CA ASP A 565 24.95 8.78 20.37
C ASP A 565 23.77 7.93 19.83
N ASP A 566 23.70 7.74 18.51
CA ASP A 566 22.90 6.71 17.83
C ASP A 566 23.00 5.34 18.52
N ILE A 567 21.87 4.68 18.71
CA ILE A 567 21.79 3.36 19.34
C ILE A 567 21.54 2.31 18.26
N ALA A 568 22.59 1.59 17.87
CA ALA A 568 22.47 0.42 17.00
C ALA A 568 21.66 -0.69 17.68
N LEU A 569 20.57 -1.12 17.04
CA LEU A 569 19.65 -2.13 17.55
C LEU A 569 20.14 -3.53 17.14
N PRO A 570 19.98 -4.56 18.01
CA PRO A 570 20.35 -5.94 17.67
C PRO A 570 19.39 -6.56 16.65
N TYR A 571 18.20 -5.97 16.48
CA TYR A 571 17.12 -6.40 15.61
C TYR A 571 16.09 -5.27 15.43
N ARG A 572 15.14 -5.43 14.50
CA ARG A 572 14.00 -4.51 14.33
C ARG A 572 13.27 -4.32 15.69
N PHE A 573 12.87 -3.09 15.99
CA PHE A 573 12.26 -2.68 17.27
C PHE A 573 13.05 -3.01 18.55
N ASN A 574 14.36 -3.28 18.47
CA ASN A 574 15.19 -3.78 19.58
C ASN A 574 14.73 -5.14 20.16
N ILE A 575 14.04 -5.95 19.35
CA ILE A 575 13.66 -7.32 19.72
C ILE A 575 14.94 -8.15 19.99
N ASN A 576 14.91 -8.96 21.04
CA ASN A 576 15.97 -9.94 21.31
C ASN A 576 15.86 -11.10 20.29
N PRO A 577 16.87 -11.35 19.42
CA PRO A 577 16.80 -12.42 18.41
C PRO A 577 16.60 -13.83 18.99
N ALA A 578 16.90 -14.05 20.27
CA ALA A 578 16.63 -15.33 20.93
C ALA A 578 15.13 -15.62 21.15
N ASN A 579 14.25 -14.63 20.93
CA ASN A 579 12.80 -14.73 21.09
C ASN A 579 12.05 -14.82 19.73
N VAL A 580 12.77 -14.67 18.61
CA VAL A 580 12.29 -14.81 17.23
C VAL A 580 12.49 -16.27 16.79
N PRO A 581 11.47 -16.98 16.31
CA PRO A 581 11.66 -18.31 15.71
C PRO A 581 12.43 -18.22 14.39
N ALA A 582 13.08 -19.32 13.97
CA ALA A 582 13.66 -19.39 12.63
C ALA A 582 12.55 -19.40 11.56
N GLY A 583 12.70 -18.64 10.48
CA GLY A 583 11.66 -18.43 9.47
C GLY A 583 10.58 -17.44 9.91
N GLN A 584 10.88 -16.57 10.87
CA GLN A 584 10.00 -15.50 11.37
C GLN A 584 10.71 -14.14 11.40
N GLU A 585 11.87 -14.05 10.74
CA GLU A 585 12.70 -12.87 10.68
C GLU A 585 11.98 -11.70 9.98
N ILE A 586 11.89 -10.55 10.67
CA ILE A 586 11.26 -9.33 10.13
C ILE A 586 12.30 -8.32 9.65
N VAL A 587 12.22 -7.98 8.36
CA VAL A 587 13.06 -6.97 7.71
C VAL A 587 12.65 -5.57 8.20
N ALA A 588 13.63 -4.69 8.43
CA ALA A 588 13.40 -3.27 8.71
C ALA A 588 13.34 -2.47 7.40
N PRO A 589 12.46 -1.47 7.25
CA PRO A 589 12.28 -0.71 6.00
C PRO A 589 13.42 0.31 5.81
N LEU A 590 14.66 -0.15 5.63
CA LEU A 590 15.85 0.69 5.45
C LEU A 590 15.67 1.68 4.29
N SER A 591 16.35 2.84 4.36
CA SER A 591 16.38 3.76 3.23
C SER A 591 17.11 3.15 2.03
N TYR A 592 16.93 3.71 0.84
CA TYR A 592 17.75 3.30 -0.31
C TYR A 592 19.24 3.58 -0.08
N GLY A 593 19.58 4.70 0.57
CA GLY A 593 20.99 5.03 0.85
C GLY A 593 21.68 4.06 1.83
N ASP A 594 20.95 3.57 2.84
CA ASP A 594 21.43 2.54 3.75
C ASP A 594 21.58 1.18 3.05
N ASP A 595 20.59 0.79 2.24
CA ASP A 595 20.61 -0.46 1.46
C ASP A 595 21.80 -0.47 0.49
N ALA A 596 21.91 0.55 -0.36
CA ALA A 596 22.96 0.71 -1.35
C ALA A 596 24.37 0.85 -0.73
N GLY A 597 24.47 1.09 0.59
CA GLY A 597 25.73 1.25 1.30
C GLY A 597 26.48 2.54 0.93
N ILE A 598 25.74 3.63 0.70
CA ILE A 598 26.31 4.94 0.35
C ILE A 598 26.94 5.56 1.61
N ASP A 599 28.12 6.19 1.47
CA ASP A 599 28.81 6.88 2.57
C ASP A 599 27.98 8.10 3.06
N GLY A 600 27.19 7.93 4.12
CA GLY A 600 26.37 9.01 4.68
C GLY A 600 25.56 8.62 5.91
N VAL A 601 24.50 9.38 6.16
CA VAL A 601 23.39 9.06 7.05
C VAL A 601 22.14 9.10 6.20
N PHE A 602 21.36 8.04 6.21
CA PHE A 602 20.11 7.99 5.46
C PHE A 602 18.96 7.54 6.37
N GLN A 603 17.75 7.97 6.02
CA GLN A 603 16.50 7.71 6.74
C GLN A 603 15.37 7.58 5.73
N ASN A 604 14.49 6.60 5.92
CA ASN A 604 13.37 6.41 5.00
C ASN A 604 12.33 7.54 5.13
N ARG A 605 11.56 7.75 4.06
CA ARG A 605 10.55 8.82 3.94
C ARG A 605 9.13 8.39 4.36
N GLY A 606 9.00 7.27 5.06
CA GLY A 606 7.75 6.72 5.59
C GLY A 606 6.77 6.26 4.52
N ILE A 607 5.48 6.40 4.82
CA ILE A 607 4.38 6.06 3.92
C ILE A 607 4.07 7.24 2.99
N ALA A 608 4.13 7.01 1.68
CA ALA A 608 3.70 7.98 0.68
C ALA A 608 2.18 8.01 0.56
N THR A 609 1.61 9.21 0.51
CA THR A 609 0.18 9.45 0.23
C THR A 609 0.00 10.41 -0.95
N LEU A 610 0.94 10.39 -1.89
CA LEU A 610 0.79 10.93 -3.24
C LEU A 610 0.66 9.74 -4.22
N PRO A 611 -0.31 9.73 -5.16
CA PRO A 611 -0.49 8.66 -6.15
C PRO A 611 0.78 8.31 -6.95
N GLY A 612 0.85 7.09 -7.49
CA GLY A 612 2.05 6.52 -8.12
C GLY A 612 2.61 5.27 -7.44
N GLY A 613 2.07 4.86 -6.30
CA GLY A 613 2.32 3.55 -5.68
C GLY A 613 1.21 2.56 -5.99
N VAL A 614 1.53 1.46 -6.69
CA VAL A 614 0.55 0.44 -7.13
C VAL A 614 1.01 -0.96 -6.68
N PRO A 615 0.12 -1.77 -6.06
CA PRO A 615 0.48 -3.11 -5.58
C PRO A 615 0.60 -4.12 -6.72
N ILE A 616 1.56 -5.04 -6.59
CA ILE A 616 1.86 -6.08 -7.56
C ILE A 616 1.20 -7.37 -7.11
N TYR A 617 0.25 -7.85 -7.89
CA TYR A 617 -0.41 -9.14 -7.68
C TYR A 617 0.01 -10.15 -8.75
N ARG A 618 0.12 -11.42 -8.35
CA ARG A 618 0.27 -12.55 -9.27
C ARG A 618 -1.06 -13.33 -9.33
N ASP A 619 -1.39 -13.86 -10.50
CA ASP A 619 -2.43 -14.89 -10.66
C ASP A 619 -1.86 -16.25 -10.26
N THR A 620 -2.33 -16.77 -9.12
CA THR A 620 -1.95 -18.09 -8.62
C THR A 620 -3.00 -19.18 -8.87
N ASN A 621 -4.21 -18.82 -9.34
CA ASN A 621 -5.33 -19.76 -9.53
C ASN A 621 -5.67 -20.08 -11.00
N ALA A 622 -5.17 -19.29 -11.95
CA ALA A 622 -5.36 -19.34 -13.40
C ALA A 622 -6.68 -18.76 -13.96
N ASP A 623 -7.36 -17.87 -13.24
CA ASP A 623 -8.55 -17.15 -13.77
C ASP A 623 -8.23 -15.85 -14.53
N GLY A 624 -6.94 -15.53 -14.69
CA GLY A 624 -6.45 -14.35 -15.42
C GLY A 624 -6.31 -13.11 -14.54
N ARG A 625 -6.33 -13.25 -13.21
CA ARG A 625 -6.49 -12.14 -12.26
C ARG A 625 -5.51 -12.22 -11.11
N GLY A 626 -5.00 -11.06 -10.71
CA GLY A 626 -4.12 -10.97 -9.56
C GLY A 626 -4.85 -11.28 -8.26
N ASP A 627 -4.62 -12.47 -7.69
CA ASP A 627 -5.24 -12.93 -6.44
C ASP A 627 -4.28 -12.90 -5.23
N THR A 628 -2.98 -12.77 -5.50
CA THR A 628 -1.93 -12.85 -4.49
C THR A 628 -1.02 -11.63 -4.54
N LEU A 629 -0.94 -10.86 -3.46
CA LEU A 629 0.01 -9.75 -3.35
C LEU A 629 1.45 -10.27 -3.18
N ILE A 630 2.37 -9.87 -4.07
CA ILE A 630 3.79 -10.23 -4.00
C ILE A 630 4.74 -9.02 -3.90
N GLY A 631 4.26 -7.79 -4.11
CA GLY A 631 5.11 -6.60 -3.99
C GLY A 631 4.40 -5.28 -4.27
N GLY A 632 5.19 -4.26 -4.58
CA GLY A 632 4.72 -2.92 -4.94
C GLY A 632 5.67 -2.22 -5.91
N ILE A 633 5.11 -1.49 -6.87
CA ILE A 633 5.85 -0.57 -7.74
C ILE A 633 5.54 0.88 -7.31
N GLY A 634 6.54 1.75 -7.37
CA GLY A 634 6.44 3.17 -7.08
C GLY A 634 7.12 4.00 -8.15
N VAL A 635 6.37 4.90 -8.78
CA VAL A 635 6.89 5.89 -9.75
C VAL A 635 6.83 7.27 -9.12
N PHE A 636 7.93 8.03 -9.19
CA PHE A 636 8.04 9.37 -8.60
C PHE A 636 8.78 10.33 -9.53
N PHE A 637 8.28 11.54 -9.70
CA PHE A 637 8.98 12.65 -10.37
C PHE A 637 9.65 13.57 -9.34
N PRO A 638 10.95 13.37 -9.01
CA PRO A 638 11.63 14.09 -7.93
C PRO A 638 11.86 15.58 -8.20
N GLY A 639 11.85 16.00 -9.46
CA GLY A 639 12.29 17.33 -9.87
C GLY A 639 13.76 17.61 -9.50
N PRO A 640 14.15 18.90 -9.44
CA PRO A 640 15.55 19.27 -9.21
C PRO A 640 16.04 18.99 -7.77
N ASP A 641 15.14 19.02 -6.78
CA ASP A 641 15.49 19.00 -5.35
C ASP A 641 15.06 17.71 -4.60
N GLY A 642 14.34 16.79 -5.25
CA GLY A 642 13.85 15.54 -4.62
C GLY A 642 12.57 15.68 -3.77
N TYR A 643 11.93 16.86 -3.77
CA TYR A 643 10.71 17.13 -3.01
C TYR A 643 9.44 16.85 -3.81
N ALA A 644 8.40 16.34 -3.13
CA ALA A 644 7.12 16.02 -3.77
C ALA A 644 6.30 17.27 -4.19
N THR A 645 6.78 18.48 -3.87
CA THR A 645 6.25 19.76 -4.38
C THR A 645 6.38 19.88 -5.91
N PHE A 646 7.41 19.29 -6.52
CA PHE A 646 7.55 19.26 -7.98
C PHE A 646 6.44 18.43 -8.64
N GLU A 647 6.29 17.17 -8.23
CA GLU A 647 5.31 16.24 -8.80
C GLU A 647 3.87 16.74 -8.64
N GLN A 648 3.51 17.21 -7.43
CA GLN A 648 2.16 17.77 -7.19
C GLN A 648 1.94 19.16 -7.84
N ASN A 649 2.88 19.63 -8.66
CA ASN A 649 2.86 20.92 -9.36
C ASN A 649 2.55 22.09 -8.40
N PHE A 650 3.24 22.12 -7.26
CA PHE A 650 2.96 23.08 -6.19
C PHE A 650 3.29 24.51 -6.61
N ILE A 651 2.31 25.41 -6.47
CA ILE A 651 2.48 26.85 -6.71
C ILE A 651 2.08 27.57 -5.40
N PRO A 652 3.04 28.12 -4.64
CA PRO A 652 2.76 28.81 -3.38
C PRO A 652 1.73 29.93 -3.54
N ASN A 653 0.80 30.02 -2.59
CA ASN A 653 -0.25 31.05 -2.52
C ASN A 653 -1.19 31.09 -3.76
N SER A 654 -1.23 30.01 -4.56
CA SER A 654 -2.10 29.90 -5.75
C SER A 654 -3.57 29.65 -5.41
N GLY A 655 -3.85 29.06 -4.24
CA GLY A 655 -5.17 28.56 -3.85
C GLY A 655 -5.49 27.14 -4.35
N GLN A 656 -4.48 26.37 -4.75
CA GLN A 656 -4.61 24.92 -4.98
C GLN A 656 -5.13 24.19 -3.74
N THR A 657 -6.07 23.28 -3.94
CA THR A 657 -6.54 22.32 -2.94
C THR A 657 -5.66 21.07 -2.89
N SER A 658 -5.84 20.21 -1.89
CA SER A 658 -5.22 18.88 -1.92
C SER A 658 -5.77 18.00 -3.05
N ILE A 659 -7.03 18.19 -3.47
CA ILE A 659 -7.61 17.53 -4.65
C ILE A 659 -6.91 17.96 -5.94
N ASP A 660 -6.55 19.23 -6.10
CA ASP A 660 -5.75 19.69 -7.26
C ASP A 660 -4.34 19.07 -7.26
N ARG A 661 -3.78 18.81 -6.07
CA ARG A 661 -2.42 18.27 -5.88
C ARG A 661 -2.35 16.76 -6.14
N VAL A 662 -3.32 15.96 -5.68
CA VAL A 662 -3.37 14.50 -5.98
C VAL A 662 -3.82 14.18 -7.41
N ASN A 663 -4.23 15.19 -8.17
CA ASN A 663 -4.63 15.07 -9.57
C ASN A 663 -3.82 16.01 -10.48
N ALA A 664 -2.63 16.42 -10.02
CA ALA A 664 -1.66 17.13 -10.85
C ALA A 664 -1.14 16.22 -11.99
N PRO A 665 -0.74 16.76 -13.16
CA PRO A 665 -0.38 15.93 -14.31
C PRO A 665 0.70 14.88 -14.03
N LEU A 666 1.80 15.24 -13.34
CA LEU A 666 2.87 14.28 -13.02
C LEU A 666 2.43 13.22 -12.00
N VAL A 667 1.45 13.54 -11.13
CA VAL A 667 0.88 12.58 -10.17
C VAL A 667 -0.01 11.56 -10.88
N LEU A 668 -0.81 11.99 -11.86
CA LEU A 668 -1.60 11.12 -12.73
C LEU A 668 -0.71 10.29 -13.67
N GLU A 669 0.35 10.90 -14.20
CA GLU A 669 1.35 10.22 -15.02
C GLU A 669 2.09 9.15 -14.21
N ALA A 670 2.53 9.44 -12.98
CA ALA A 670 3.17 8.45 -12.10
C ALA A 670 2.23 7.28 -11.78
N GLU A 671 0.97 7.55 -11.47
CA GLU A 671 -0.05 6.53 -11.23
C GLU A 671 -0.30 5.65 -12.47
N LEU A 672 -0.42 6.27 -13.65
CA LEU A 672 -0.69 5.54 -14.89
C LEU A 672 0.53 4.76 -15.39
N THR A 673 1.75 5.29 -15.26
CA THR A 673 3.00 4.57 -15.55
C THR A 673 3.11 3.31 -14.68
N ALA A 674 2.80 3.42 -13.39
CA ALA A 674 2.78 2.28 -12.48
C ALA A 674 1.72 1.23 -12.86
N VAL A 675 0.50 1.65 -13.23
CA VAL A 675 -0.57 0.75 -13.71
C VAL A 675 -0.18 0.06 -15.02
N ALA A 676 0.37 0.79 -15.99
CA ALA A 676 0.75 0.28 -17.30
C ALA A 676 1.95 -0.68 -17.23
N ALA A 677 2.93 -0.40 -16.37
CA ALA A 677 4.07 -1.28 -16.14
C ALA A 677 3.62 -2.68 -15.68
N LEU A 678 2.59 -2.78 -14.84
CA LEU A 678 2.00 -4.04 -14.37
C LEU A 678 1.04 -4.72 -15.36
N GLY A 679 0.87 -4.21 -16.58
CA GLY A 679 -0.05 -4.78 -17.56
C GLY A 679 -1.51 -4.33 -17.42
N GLY A 680 -1.84 -3.52 -16.41
CA GLY A 680 -3.18 -2.97 -16.22
C GLY A 680 -4.13 -3.89 -15.47
N SER A 681 -5.38 -4.01 -15.94
CA SER A 681 -6.44 -4.79 -15.27
C SER A 681 -7.51 -5.34 -16.23
N GLU A 682 -7.58 -6.67 -16.38
CA GLU A 682 -8.65 -7.36 -17.12
C GLU A 682 -10.01 -7.18 -16.43
N GLY A 683 -10.00 -7.14 -15.08
CA GLY A 683 -11.17 -6.85 -14.28
C GLY A 683 -11.78 -5.47 -14.59
N ALA A 684 -10.95 -4.45 -14.84
CA ALA A 684 -11.40 -3.12 -15.24
C ALA A 684 -11.90 -3.08 -16.70
N VAL A 685 -11.28 -3.81 -17.63
CA VAL A 685 -11.80 -3.98 -19.00
C VAL A 685 -13.19 -4.61 -18.97
N THR A 686 -13.35 -5.69 -18.20
CA THR A 686 -14.64 -6.38 -17.97
C THR A 686 -15.69 -5.47 -17.31
N ALA A 687 -15.28 -4.58 -16.40
CA ALA A 687 -16.15 -3.57 -15.79
C ALA A 687 -16.49 -2.39 -16.73
N GLY A 688 -15.86 -2.31 -17.91
CA GLY A 688 -16.17 -1.35 -18.97
C GLY A 688 -15.24 -0.14 -19.05
N ALA A 689 -13.97 -0.27 -18.69
CA ALA A 689 -12.89 0.62 -19.13
C ALA A 689 -12.06 -0.09 -20.23
N PRO A 690 -12.51 -0.07 -21.50
CA PRO A 690 -11.72 -0.65 -22.60
C PRO A 690 -10.39 0.08 -22.70
N GLY A 691 -9.29 -0.67 -22.83
CA GLY A 691 -7.93 -0.12 -22.76
C GLY A 691 -7.33 -0.04 -21.34
N ALA A 692 -8.03 -0.52 -20.30
CA ALA A 692 -7.42 -0.69 -18.97
C ALA A 692 -6.40 -1.85 -18.88
N GLU A 693 -6.25 -2.63 -19.95
CA GLU A 693 -5.29 -3.71 -20.17
C GLU A 693 -4.18 -3.18 -21.10
N VAL A 694 -2.91 -3.44 -20.76
CA VAL A 694 -1.73 -2.84 -21.42
C VAL A 694 -0.70 -3.91 -21.78
N GLY A 695 -0.69 -4.29 -23.06
CA GLY A 695 0.27 -5.26 -23.62
C GLY A 695 1.71 -4.74 -23.74
N ALA A 696 2.37 -5.00 -24.87
CA ALA A 696 3.76 -4.60 -25.09
C ALA A 696 3.97 -3.07 -25.04
N ILE A 697 4.89 -2.60 -24.18
CA ILE A 697 5.33 -1.19 -24.13
C ILE A 697 6.70 -1.10 -24.81
N ALA A 698 6.79 -0.32 -25.90
CA ALA A 698 7.99 -0.21 -26.75
C ALA A 698 8.58 -1.55 -27.26
N GLY A 699 7.80 -2.64 -27.26
CA GLY A 699 8.24 -4.00 -27.60
C GLY A 699 8.72 -4.85 -26.42
N ILE A 700 8.54 -4.36 -25.18
CA ILE A 700 8.71 -5.12 -23.94
C ILE A 700 7.33 -5.66 -23.55
N GLU A 701 7.14 -6.98 -23.64
CA GLU A 701 5.87 -7.64 -23.32
C GLU A 701 5.44 -7.44 -21.86
N ALA A 702 4.18 -7.73 -21.54
CA ALA A 702 3.72 -7.82 -20.16
C ALA A 702 4.20 -9.13 -19.51
N ILE A 703 4.04 -9.26 -18.19
CA ILE A 703 4.28 -10.52 -17.49
C ILE A 703 2.94 -11.26 -17.43
N ASP A 704 2.86 -12.42 -18.08
CA ASP A 704 1.62 -13.18 -18.38
C ASP A 704 0.71 -13.47 -17.16
N ASP A 705 1.23 -13.40 -15.94
CA ASP A 705 0.50 -13.69 -14.70
C ASP A 705 0.47 -12.52 -13.69
N ILE A 706 0.71 -11.28 -14.14
CA ILE A 706 0.50 -10.07 -13.33
C ILE A 706 -0.71 -9.29 -13.89
N ASP A 707 -1.73 -9.10 -13.04
CA ASP A 707 -2.95 -8.31 -13.28
C ASP A 707 -3.26 -7.52 -12.01
N ILE A 708 -3.76 -6.29 -12.14
CA ILE A 708 -4.23 -5.52 -10.98
C ILE A 708 -5.70 -5.87 -10.72
N PRO A 709 -6.05 -6.51 -9.59
CA PRO A 709 -7.43 -6.89 -9.30
C PRO A 709 -8.36 -5.67 -9.24
N PHE A 710 -9.53 -5.77 -9.85
CA PHE A 710 -10.51 -4.67 -9.88
C PHE A 710 -11.82 -5.02 -9.16
N GLY A 711 -12.21 -4.17 -8.19
CA GLY A 711 -13.45 -4.31 -7.43
C GLY A 711 -13.94 -2.98 -6.86
N ASN A 712 -15.22 -2.91 -6.48
CA ASN A 712 -15.79 -1.70 -5.86
C ASN A 712 -15.56 -1.70 -4.34
N LEU A 713 -14.39 -1.23 -3.90
CA LEU A 713 -14.12 -0.96 -2.49
C LEU A 713 -14.98 0.23 -2.01
N THR A 714 -15.69 0.06 -0.89
CA THR A 714 -16.53 1.11 -0.31
C THR A 714 -16.38 1.21 1.21
N LEU A 715 -16.09 2.39 1.75
CA LEU A 715 -16.05 2.66 3.20
C LEU A 715 -17.28 3.48 3.59
N VAL A 716 -18.08 2.99 4.55
CA VAL A 716 -19.36 3.62 4.99
C VAL A 716 -20.37 3.86 3.83
N GLY A 717 -20.20 3.19 2.69
CA GLY A 717 -21.03 3.36 1.48
C GLY A 717 -20.56 4.47 0.52
N ILE A 718 -19.36 5.01 0.72
CA ILE A 718 -18.64 5.87 -0.22
C ILE A 718 -17.72 4.99 -1.06
N ASN A 719 -17.82 5.03 -2.39
CA ASN A 719 -16.85 4.37 -3.29
C ASN A 719 -15.48 5.03 -3.12
N LEU A 720 -14.42 4.23 -3.07
CA LEU A 720 -13.07 4.72 -2.80
C LEU A 720 -12.26 4.94 -4.08
N GLU A 721 -11.35 5.91 -4.03
CA GLU A 721 -10.38 6.20 -5.09
C GLU A 721 -9.25 5.17 -5.10
N VAL A 722 -9.45 4.07 -5.84
CA VAL A 722 -8.45 2.99 -5.99
C VAL A 722 -7.41 3.36 -7.03
N ILE A 723 -7.87 3.71 -8.24
CA ILE A 723 -7.04 4.10 -9.40
C ILE A 723 -7.73 5.29 -10.08
N GLY A 724 -6.97 6.37 -10.29
CA GLY A 724 -7.41 7.57 -10.99
C GLY A 724 -8.30 8.52 -10.16
N PRO A 725 -8.68 9.68 -10.73
CA PRO A 725 -9.14 10.86 -9.99
C PRO A 725 -10.54 10.78 -9.36
N CYS A 726 -11.22 9.63 -9.39
CA CYS A 726 -12.49 9.43 -8.68
C CYS A 726 -12.80 7.93 -8.42
N GLY A 727 -13.76 7.64 -7.54
CA GLY A 727 -14.00 6.28 -7.06
C GLY A 727 -14.68 5.31 -8.04
N GLY A 728 -14.07 4.13 -8.22
CA GLY A 728 -14.57 3.05 -9.09
C GLY A 728 -14.15 3.18 -10.56
N ILE A 729 -14.89 2.53 -11.46
CA ILE A 729 -14.50 2.38 -12.89
C ILE A 729 -14.33 3.71 -13.65
N GLU A 730 -14.94 4.78 -13.14
CA GLU A 730 -14.84 6.12 -13.73
C GLU A 730 -13.48 6.78 -13.46
N GLY A 731 -12.82 6.45 -12.34
CA GLY A 731 -11.44 6.87 -12.07
C GLY A 731 -10.47 6.27 -13.08
N VAL A 732 -10.61 4.96 -13.34
CA VAL A 732 -9.83 4.25 -14.37
C VAL A 732 -10.02 4.91 -15.73
N ARG A 733 -11.27 5.19 -16.16
CA ARG A 733 -11.51 5.89 -17.44
C ARG A 733 -10.84 7.26 -17.49
N GLN A 734 -10.99 8.08 -16.46
CA GLN A 734 -10.41 9.43 -16.45
C GLN A 734 -8.88 9.42 -16.40
N LEU A 735 -8.27 8.36 -15.85
CA LEU A 735 -6.82 8.14 -15.92
C LEU A 735 -6.39 7.71 -17.34
N LEU A 736 -7.12 6.82 -18.00
CA LEU A 736 -6.85 6.43 -19.39
C LEU A 736 -7.06 7.61 -20.37
N ASP A 737 -8.15 8.37 -20.22
CA ASP A 737 -8.42 9.60 -20.98
C ASP A 737 -7.27 10.61 -20.80
N PHE A 738 -6.76 10.77 -19.58
CA PHE A 738 -5.55 11.58 -19.31
C PHE A 738 -4.33 11.05 -20.06
N GLY A 739 -4.12 9.73 -20.07
CA GLY A 739 -3.04 9.09 -20.82
C GLY A 739 -3.11 9.37 -22.32
N GLU A 740 -4.28 9.17 -22.94
CA GLU A 740 -4.48 9.42 -24.38
C GLU A 740 -4.27 10.90 -24.78
N ASP A 741 -4.65 11.85 -23.92
CA ASP A 741 -4.51 13.29 -24.21
C ASP A 741 -3.10 13.86 -23.89
N ASN A 742 -2.31 13.23 -23.01
CA ASN A 742 -1.11 13.86 -22.44
C ASN A 742 0.21 13.06 -22.58
N ILE A 743 0.18 11.73 -22.75
CA ILE A 743 1.39 10.89 -22.74
C ILE A 743 1.78 10.46 -24.16
N THR A 744 3.05 10.60 -24.51
CA THR A 744 3.62 10.07 -25.74
C THR A 744 4.48 8.84 -25.42
N PRO A 745 4.40 7.72 -26.17
CA PRO A 745 5.24 6.55 -25.91
C PRO A 745 6.73 6.87 -26.10
N GLY A 746 7.56 6.49 -25.12
CA GLY A 746 8.99 6.75 -25.13
C GLY A 746 9.86 5.52 -25.40
N ALA A 747 10.97 5.45 -24.67
CA ALA A 747 11.91 4.34 -24.70
C ALA A 747 12.72 4.32 -23.40
N VAL A 748 13.16 3.13 -22.98
CA VAL A 748 13.94 2.87 -21.76
C VAL A 748 15.10 3.89 -21.58
N SER A 749 14.98 4.79 -20.60
CA SER A 749 15.96 5.86 -20.30
C SER A 749 16.79 5.55 -19.04
N GLY A 750 17.92 6.25 -18.89
CA GLY A 750 18.80 6.18 -17.70
C GLY A 750 19.32 4.78 -17.37
N SER A 751 19.36 4.43 -16.08
CA SER A 751 19.94 3.16 -15.62
C SER A 751 19.31 2.61 -14.34
N ASN A 752 19.40 1.29 -14.17
CA ASN A 752 19.18 0.65 -12.88
C ASN A 752 20.28 1.10 -11.90
N GLN A 753 19.92 1.25 -10.63
CA GLN A 753 20.78 1.79 -9.57
C GLN A 753 21.37 0.66 -8.70
N ILE A 754 22.44 0.97 -7.97
CA ILE A 754 23.17 -0.01 -7.15
C ILE A 754 22.44 -0.26 -5.83
N LEU A 755 22.25 -1.53 -5.50
CA LEU A 755 21.71 -2.02 -4.24
C LEU A 755 22.83 -2.62 -3.37
N GLY A 756 22.55 -2.81 -2.08
CA GLY A 756 23.46 -3.46 -1.14
C GLY A 756 23.92 -4.83 -1.62
N GLY A 757 25.23 -5.06 -1.57
CA GLY A 757 25.92 -6.18 -2.22
C GLY A 757 26.70 -5.76 -3.47
N GLY A 758 26.29 -4.67 -4.13
CA GLY A 758 26.77 -4.27 -5.45
C GLY A 758 25.88 -4.78 -6.59
N ASP A 759 24.72 -5.36 -6.25
CA ASP A 759 23.72 -5.87 -7.18
C ASP A 759 22.90 -4.71 -7.79
N LEU A 760 22.20 -4.97 -8.89
CA LEU A 760 21.26 -4.00 -9.53
C LEU A 760 19.80 -4.44 -9.41
N LEU A 761 19.58 -5.71 -9.07
CA LEU A 761 18.31 -6.43 -9.06
C LEU A 761 18.37 -7.48 -7.95
N ARG A 762 17.24 -7.84 -7.34
CA ARG A 762 17.09 -8.96 -6.41
C ARG A 762 15.78 -9.71 -6.64
N ASP A 763 15.75 -10.97 -6.25
CA ASP A 763 14.52 -11.76 -6.15
C ASP A 763 13.77 -11.39 -4.85
N GLY A 764 12.43 -11.43 -4.87
CA GLY A 764 11.58 -11.08 -3.74
C GLY A 764 11.41 -12.20 -2.70
N ALA A 765 11.11 -11.84 -1.45
CA ALA A 765 10.91 -12.78 -0.35
C ALA A 765 9.47 -12.75 0.20
N SER A 766 8.97 -13.91 0.66
CA SER A 766 7.68 -14.00 1.34
C SER A 766 7.71 -13.32 2.72
N VAL A 767 6.55 -12.95 3.25
CA VAL A 767 6.42 -12.25 4.55
C VAL A 767 5.96 -13.23 5.62
N PRO A 768 6.72 -13.45 6.70
CA PRO A 768 6.35 -14.42 7.73
C PRO A 768 5.03 -14.04 8.44
N ASP A 769 4.24 -15.05 8.77
CA ASP A 769 3.07 -14.95 9.64
C ASP A 769 3.18 -15.94 10.82
N GLY A 770 2.29 -15.79 11.80
CA GLY A 770 2.38 -16.46 13.09
C GLY A 770 3.14 -15.63 14.12
N HIS A 771 3.95 -16.30 14.94
CA HIS A 771 4.67 -15.68 16.07
C HIS A 771 6.01 -15.08 15.66
N LEU A 772 5.98 -13.87 15.12
CA LEU A 772 7.15 -13.03 14.87
C LEU A 772 8.01 -12.82 16.13
N VAL A 773 7.38 -12.73 17.30
CA VAL A 773 8.04 -12.83 18.62
C VAL A 773 7.24 -13.78 19.50
N THR A 774 7.93 -14.78 20.06
CA THR A 774 7.35 -15.77 20.97
C THR A 774 6.87 -15.13 22.29
N PRO A 775 5.70 -15.53 22.85
CA PRO A 775 5.20 -14.96 24.09
C PRO A 775 6.15 -15.19 25.28
N GLN A 776 6.70 -14.10 25.82
CA GLN A 776 7.58 -14.09 26.99
C GLN A 776 6.97 -13.36 28.20
N SER A 777 7.66 -13.41 29.34
CA SER A 777 7.27 -12.68 30.56
C SER A 777 8.16 -11.45 30.68
N SER A 778 7.61 -10.32 31.11
CA SER A 778 8.41 -9.12 31.37
C SER A 778 9.48 -9.37 32.45
N ALA A 779 10.61 -8.66 32.32
CA ALA A 779 11.64 -8.62 33.34
C ALA A 779 11.35 -7.61 34.47
N THR A 780 10.51 -6.61 34.21
CA THR A 780 10.14 -5.50 35.11
C THR A 780 8.74 -5.66 35.70
N ASP A 781 7.77 -6.08 34.88
CA ASP A 781 6.34 -6.02 35.16
C ASP A 781 5.71 -7.37 35.59
N ASN A 782 4.49 -7.28 36.12
CA ASN A 782 3.69 -8.45 36.55
C ASN A 782 3.02 -9.19 35.37
N LEU A 783 3.52 -9.04 34.14
CA LEU A 783 2.96 -9.63 32.92
C LEU A 783 3.75 -10.88 32.51
N THR A 784 3.08 -12.04 32.48
CA THR A 784 3.72 -13.34 32.20
C THR A 784 3.44 -13.82 30.78
N ALA A 785 4.26 -14.73 30.27
CA ALA A 785 4.07 -15.37 28.96
C ALA A 785 2.67 -15.97 28.77
N ALA A 786 2.05 -16.47 29.85
CA ALA A 786 0.69 -16.99 29.81
C ALA A 786 -0.38 -15.89 29.73
N ASP A 787 -0.13 -14.71 30.28
CA ASP A 787 -0.99 -13.53 30.09
C ASP A 787 -0.87 -13.01 28.64
N VAL A 788 0.37 -12.93 28.10
CA VAL A 788 0.63 -12.51 26.72
C VAL A 788 -0.03 -13.47 25.71
N THR A 789 0.13 -14.78 25.92
CA THR A 789 -0.57 -15.80 25.13
C THR A 789 -2.09 -15.64 25.22
N GLN A 790 -2.64 -15.38 26.42
CA GLN A 790 -4.08 -15.16 26.58
C GLN A 790 -4.58 -13.95 25.78
N ILE A 791 -3.83 -12.85 25.75
CA ILE A 791 -4.20 -11.64 24.99
C ILE A 791 -4.16 -11.92 23.48
N ILE A 792 -3.12 -12.59 22.98
CA ILE A 792 -2.98 -12.98 21.56
C ILE A 792 -4.09 -13.96 21.14
N ASP A 793 -4.32 -15.04 21.90
CA ASP A 793 -5.39 -16.02 21.65
C ASP A 793 -6.78 -15.35 21.58
N ALA A 794 -7.05 -14.41 22.49
CA ALA A 794 -8.30 -13.67 22.54
C ALA A 794 -8.44 -12.68 21.37
N ALA A 795 -7.34 -12.06 20.93
CA ALA A 795 -7.32 -11.15 19.79
C ALA A 795 -7.51 -11.90 18.45
N ILE A 796 -6.84 -13.05 18.27
CA ILE A 796 -7.07 -13.96 17.13
C ILE A 796 -8.53 -14.41 17.07
N ALA A 797 -9.11 -14.80 18.21
CA ALA A 797 -10.51 -15.20 18.29
C ALA A 797 -11.49 -14.04 18.01
N ALA A 798 -11.12 -12.81 18.35
CA ALA A 798 -11.91 -11.62 18.07
C ALA A 798 -11.83 -11.19 16.60
N ALA A 799 -10.64 -11.21 15.99
CA ALA A 799 -10.42 -10.90 14.58
C ALA A 799 -11.19 -11.87 13.67
N ASN A 800 -11.16 -13.18 13.97
CA ASN A 800 -11.88 -14.20 13.20
C ASN A 800 -13.42 -14.09 13.27
N GLU A 801 -13.98 -13.41 14.27
CA GLU A 801 -15.42 -13.07 14.31
C GLU A 801 -15.71 -11.67 13.73
N THR A 802 -14.74 -10.75 13.72
CA THR A 802 -14.94 -9.34 13.34
C THR A 802 -15.00 -9.18 11.82
N ARG A 803 -16.02 -8.47 11.32
CA ARG A 803 -16.20 -8.17 9.88
C ARG A 803 -15.28 -7.03 9.46
N ALA A 804 -14.52 -7.24 8.40
CA ALA A 804 -13.66 -6.25 7.76
C ALA A 804 -14.40 -4.99 7.30
N ALA A 805 -13.64 -3.91 7.09
CA ALA A 805 -14.00 -2.69 6.37
C ALA A 805 -13.32 -2.64 5.00
N VAL A 806 -12.04 -3.03 4.92
CA VAL A 806 -11.18 -2.85 3.73
C VAL A 806 -10.82 -4.17 3.01
N ARG A 807 -11.53 -5.25 3.32
CA ARG A 807 -11.36 -6.59 2.71
C ARG A 807 -12.68 -7.06 2.11
N LEU A 808 -12.57 -7.82 1.03
CA LEU A 808 -13.69 -8.49 0.35
C LEU A 808 -13.56 -10.00 0.54
N ASP A 809 -14.66 -10.74 0.37
CA ASP A 809 -14.58 -12.18 0.13
C ASP A 809 -14.11 -12.41 -1.32
N ALA A 810 -13.63 -13.62 -1.64
CA ALA A 810 -13.04 -13.94 -2.96
C ALA A 810 -14.01 -13.77 -4.16
N ASP A 811 -15.33 -13.68 -3.93
CA ASP A 811 -16.33 -13.31 -4.96
C ASP A 811 -16.53 -11.78 -5.07
N ALA A 812 -15.57 -11.00 -4.57
CA ALA A 812 -15.61 -9.56 -4.36
C ALA A 812 -16.79 -9.06 -3.47
N SER A 813 -17.42 -9.93 -2.67
CA SER A 813 -18.58 -9.57 -1.86
C SER A 813 -18.23 -9.13 -0.41
N PRO A 814 -19.11 -8.39 0.30
CA PRO A 814 -18.71 -7.72 1.55
C PRO A 814 -19.04 -8.50 2.85
N GLY A 815 -18.39 -9.63 3.13
CA GLY A 815 -18.57 -10.46 4.34
C GLY A 815 -17.30 -10.90 5.10
N ALA A 816 -16.11 -10.64 4.53
CA ALA A 816 -14.80 -11.06 5.02
C ALA A 816 -14.48 -10.71 6.48
N ARG A 817 -13.52 -11.45 7.06
CA ARG A 817 -13.00 -11.26 8.42
C ARG A 817 -11.67 -10.53 8.41
N THR A 818 -11.39 -9.80 9.48
CA THR A 818 -10.14 -9.02 9.59
C THR A 818 -8.91 -9.94 9.64
N ARG A 819 -7.77 -9.45 9.16
CA ARG A 819 -6.43 -10.00 9.43
C ARG A 819 -5.59 -8.91 10.06
N MET A 820 -5.03 -9.20 11.24
CA MET A 820 -4.41 -8.20 12.10
C MET A 820 -3.00 -8.62 12.51
N VAL A 821 -2.20 -7.62 12.91
CA VAL A 821 -1.01 -7.79 13.73
C VAL A 821 -1.35 -7.41 15.17
N PHE A 822 -0.80 -8.16 16.13
CA PHE A 822 -0.97 -8.00 17.57
C PHE A 822 0.40 -7.81 18.23
N ALA A 823 0.61 -6.70 18.93
CA ALA A 823 1.84 -6.43 19.67
C ALA A 823 1.54 -6.15 21.15
N ILE A 824 2.22 -6.87 22.04
CA ILE A 824 2.17 -6.65 23.49
C ILE A 824 3.55 -6.19 23.95
N THR A 825 3.62 -5.05 24.63
CA THR A 825 4.84 -4.58 25.29
C THR A 825 4.66 -4.45 26.80
N ASP A 826 5.74 -4.46 27.55
CA ASP A 826 5.73 -4.05 28.97
C ASP A 826 5.89 -2.52 29.12
N THR A 827 6.08 -2.02 30.35
CA THR A 827 6.23 -0.57 30.61
C THR A 827 7.50 0.03 30.03
N THR A 828 8.55 -0.78 29.78
CA THR A 828 9.81 -0.33 29.15
C THR A 828 9.76 -0.38 27.63
N GLY A 829 8.61 -0.75 27.04
CA GLY A 829 8.47 -0.95 25.60
C GLY A 829 9.15 -2.22 25.06
N GLU A 830 9.62 -3.13 25.91
CA GLU A 830 10.11 -4.45 25.47
C GLU A 830 8.96 -5.23 24.86
N VAL A 831 9.14 -5.74 23.63
CA VAL A 831 8.15 -6.57 22.94
C VAL A 831 8.09 -7.94 23.62
N LEU A 832 7.00 -8.20 24.34
CA LEU A 832 6.76 -9.49 25.00
C LEU A 832 6.12 -10.53 24.07
N GLY A 833 5.52 -10.09 22.97
CA GLY A 833 4.93 -10.95 21.97
C GLY A 833 4.43 -10.13 20.77
N LEU A 834 4.69 -10.66 19.59
CA LEU A 834 4.29 -10.08 18.31
C LEU A 834 3.73 -11.21 17.44
N TYR A 835 2.50 -11.07 17.00
CA TYR A 835 1.82 -12.06 16.17
C TYR A 835 1.23 -11.40 14.93
N ARG A 836 1.54 -11.91 13.74
CA ARG A 836 0.93 -11.49 12.47
C ARG A 836 -0.02 -12.59 12.01
N MET A 837 -1.29 -12.26 11.72
CA MET A 837 -2.15 -13.19 11.00
C MET A 837 -1.71 -13.29 9.53
N GLU A 838 -1.84 -14.47 8.93
CA GLU A 838 -1.84 -14.69 7.48
C GLU A 838 -2.61 -13.58 6.73
N ASP A 839 -2.03 -13.06 5.64
CA ASP A 839 -2.53 -11.91 4.87
C ASP A 839 -2.83 -10.61 5.68
N ALA A 840 -2.35 -10.48 6.92
CA ALA A 840 -2.36 -9.16 7.57
C ALA A 840 -1.37 -8.21 6.88
N THR A 841 -1.80 -6.97 6.69
CA THR A 841 -1.08 -5.88 6.03
C THR A 841 0.25 -5.59 6.73
N VAL A 842 1.33 -5.39 5.97
CA VAL A 842 2.70 -5.34 6.53
C VAL A 842 2.99 -4.03 7.27
N PHE A 843 2.33 -2.91 6.92
CA PHE A 843 2.47 -1.64 7.67
C PHE A 843 2.09 -1.79 9.15
N SER A 844 1.23 -2.78 9.45
CA SER A 844 0.70 -3.04 10.78
C SER A 844 1.70 -3.67 11.74
N ILE A 845 2.86 -4.13 11.25
CA ILE A 845 3.95 -4.65 12.10
C ILE A 845 4.54 -3.52 12.97
N ASP A 846 4.98 -2.42 12.34
CA ASP A 846 5.46 -1.22 13.03
C ASP A 846 4.34 -0.58 13.85
N VAL A 847 3.19 -0.36 13.22
CA VAL A 847 2.07 0.37 13.83
C VAL A 847 1.51 -0.34 15.06
N ALA A 848 1.46 -1.68 15.11
CA ALA A 848 1.03 -2.38 16.33
C ALA A 848 2.04 -2.19 17.48
N VAL A 849 3.35 -2.25 17.19
CA VAL A 849 4.42 -2.05 18.19
C VAL A 849 4.45 -0.61 18.70
N ALA A 850 4.33 0.38 17.81
CA ALA A 850 4.20 1.80 18.19
C ALA A 850 2.94 2.03 19.05
N LYS A 851 1.76 1.57 18.60
CA LYS A 851 0.49 1.64 19.34
C LYS A 851 0.63 1.09 20.78
N ALA A 852 1.34 -0.01 20.98
CA ALA A 852 1.58 -0.59 22.30
C ALA A 852 2.50 0.29 23.19
N ARG A 853 3.60 0.81 22.62
CA ARG A 853 4.57 1.68 23.32
C ARG A 853 3.98 3.04 23.69
N ASN A 854 3.26 3.66 22.77
CA ASN A 854 2.62 4.96 22.97
C ASN A 854 1.65 4.93 24.17
N VAL A 855 0.81 3.89 24.28
CA VAL A 855 -0.15 3.78 25.39
C VAL A 855 0.48 3.33 26.70
N ALA A 856 1.59 2.58 26.67
CA ALA A 856 2.35 2.24 27.88
C ALA A 856 2.94 3.51 28.52
N TYR A 857 3.70 4.30 27.75
CA TYR A 857 4.29 5.57 28.19
C TYR A 857 3.22 6.55 28.69
N TYR A 858 2.19 6.84 27.89
CA TYR A 858 1.19 7.86 28.24
C TYR A 858 0.35 7.49 29.48
N ALA A 859 0.27 6.20 29.81
CA ALA A 859 -0.44 5.71 30.98
C ALA A 859 0.40 5.74 32.28
N ASP A 860 1.71 6.00 32.21
CA ASP A 860 2.58 6.09 33.38
C ASP A 860 2.71 7.54 33.88
N PRO A 861 2.22 7.87 35.09
CA PRO A 861 2.26 9.23 35.64
C PRO A 861 3.64 9.67 36.17
N ASP A 862 4.58 8.74 36.35
CA ASP A 862 5.97 9.03 36.76
C ASP A 862 6.90 9.19 35.54
N ALA A 863 6.54 8.65 34.36
CA ALA A 863 7.31 8.79 33.10
C ALA A 863 6.81 9.91 32.16
N LEU A 864 5.50 10.17 32.07
CA LEU A 864 4.90 11.10 31.10
C LEU A 864 5.43 12.55 31.26
N GLN A 865 6.17 13.05 30.26
CA GLN A 865 6.78 14.39 30.30
C GLN A 865 5.73 15.52 30.29
N PRO A 866 5.97 16.66 30.99
CA PRO A 866 5.05 17.79 31.05
C PRO A 866 4.61 18.34 29.69
N GLU A 867 5.51 18.31 28.70
CA GLU A 867 5.32 18.78 27.33
C GLU A 867 4.34 17.90 26.52
N ASP A 868 4.11 16.66 26.95
CA ASP A 868 3.15 15.74 26.33
C ASP A 868 1.80 15.69 27.10
N GLN A 869 1.68 16.40 28.24
CA GLN A 869 0.47 16.43 29.07
C GLN A 869 -0.57 17.42 28.53
N ILE A 870 -1.85 17.11 28.73
CA ILE A 870 -2.95 18.02 28.36
C ILE A 870 -3.41 18.83 29.57
N ASP A 871 -3.47 20.15 29.41
CA ASP A 871 -3.80 21.10 30.46
C ASP A 871 -5.19 20.79 31.09
N GLY A 872 -5.19 20.47 32.39
CA GLY A 872 -6.41 20.08 33.12
C GLY A 872 -6.79 18.59 33.07
N VAL A 873 -5.98 17.74 32.43
CA VAL A 873 -6.05 16.27 32.54
C VAL A 873 -4.97 15.81 33.52
N ASP A 874 -5.31 14.94 34.48
CA ASP A 874 -4.31 14.37 35.40
C ASP A 874 -3.40 13.38 34.64
N ALA A 875 -2.10 13.35 34.94
CA ALA A 875 -1.17 12.36 34.38
C ALA A 875 -1.56 10.93 34.80
N GLY A 876 -1.29 9.94 33.94
CA GLY A 876 -1.70 8.54 34.15
C GLY A 876 -3.19 8.26 33.91
N VAL A 877 -3.94 9.19 33.30
CA VAL A 877 -5.25 8.89 32.72
C VAL A 877 -5.05 7.99 31.50
N ALA A 878 -5.70 6.82 31.48
CA ALA A 878 -5.58 5.87 30.38
C ALA A 878 -6.17 6.44 29.08
N PHE A 879 -5.28 6.77 28.14
CA PHE A 879 -5.57 7.18 26.76
C PHE A 879 -5.43 5.98 25.81
N THR A 880 -5.82 6.17 24.55
CA THR A 880 -5.51 5.27 23.42
C THR A 880 -5.01 6.11 22.23
N ASN A 881 -4.55 5.47 21.17
CA ASN A 881 -4.21 6.16 19.92
C ASN A 881 -5.45 6.78 19.23
N ARG A 882 -6.69 6.38 19.59
CA ARG A 882 -7.90 7.15 19.25
C ARG A 882 -7.98 8.46 20.01
N THR A 883 -7.60 8.46 21.29
CA THR A 883 -7.54 9.68 22.09
C THR A 883 -6.48 10.63 21.55
N PHE A 884 -5.27 10.14 21.23
CA PHE A 884 -4.18 10.94 20.65
C PHE A 884 -4.62 11.61 19.34
N ARG A 885 -5.25 10.85 18.42
CA ARG A 885 -5.79 11.40 17.17
C ARG A 885 -6.77 12.55 17.39
N PHE A 886 -7.74 12.33 18.26
CA PHE A 886 -8.81 13.30 18.57
C PHE A 886 -8.30 14.61 19.19
N VAL A 887 -7.05 14.64 19.66
CA VAL A 887 -6.38 15.85 20.14
C VAL A 887 -5.24 16.34 19.23
N ALA A 888 -4.99 15.69 18.09
CA ALA A 888 -3.97 16.04 17.09
C ALA A 888 -4.57 16.47 15.73
N GLU A 889 -5.79 16.02 15.40
CA GLU A 889 -6.60 16.47 14.25
C GLU A 889 -6.66 18.01 14.14
N PRO A 890 -6.81 18.61 12.95
CA PRO A 890 -6.67 20.07 12.76
C PRO A 890 -7.77 20.97 13.37
N ARG A 891 -8.74 20.41 14.12
CA ARG A 891 -9.99 21.09 14.56
C ARG A 891 -10.45 20.48 15.89
N PHE A 892 -11.00 21.27 16.82
CA PHE A 892 -11.52 20.75 18.09
C PHE A 892 -12.89 21.33 18.52
N PRO A 893 -13.91 20.50 18.82
CA PRO A 893 -13.97 19.05 18.60
C PRO A 893 -13.96 18.64 17.12
N ASP A 894 -13.82 17.34 16.89
CA ASP A 894 -13.85 16.71 15.57
C ASP A 894 -15.08 17.09 14.73
N GLY A 895 -14.89 17.23 13.42
CA GLY A 895 -15.96 17.56 12.47
C GLY A 895 -16.57 18.98 12.58
N VAL A 896 -16.07 19.86 13.45
CA VAL A 896 -16.56 21.24 13.58
C VAL A 896 -15.60 22.23 12.90
N ASP A 897 -15.91 22.64 11.67
CA ASP A 897 -15.05 23.57 10.92
C ASP A 897 -14.96 24.97 11.52
N GLY A 898 -13.75 25.52 11.49
CA GLY A 898 -13.46 26.89 11.95
C GLY A 898 -13.37 27.05 13.46
N THR A 899 -13.28 25.95 14.22
CA THR A 899 -12.80 25.94 15.60
C THR A 899 -11.27 26.04 15.65
N ASP A 900 -10.75 26.40 16.82
CA ASP A 900 -9.32 26.36 17.11
C ASP A 900 -8.79 24.89 17.14
N PRO A 901 -7.49 24.66 16.86
CA PRO A 901 -6.89 23.33 16.87
C PRO A 901 -6.66 22.79 18.31
N PRO A 902 -6.66 21.45 18.50
CA PRO A 902 -6.48 20.80 19.79
C PRO A 902 -5.01 20.69 20.27
N PRO A 903 -4.79 20.35 21.56
CA PRO A 903 -3.48 20.42 22.24
C PRO A 903 -2.27 19.72 21.60
N PHE A 904 -2.44 18.69 20.77
CA PHE A 904 -1.33 17.98 20.11
C PHE A 904 -1.14 18.40 18.65
N SER A 905 -2.00 19.26 18.08
CA SER A 905 -2.01 19.54 16.65
C SER A 905 -0.86 20.44 16.21
N ILE A 906 -0.22 20.09 15.09
CA ILE A 906 0.84 20.89 14.42
C ILE A 906 0.38 22.31 14.05
N LEU A 907 -0.93 22.54 13.96
CA LEU A 907 -1.48 23.89 13.72
C LEU A 907 -1.36 24.83 14.93
N LEU A 908 -0.95 24.35 16.11
CA LEU A 908 -0.56 25.21 17.24
C LEU A 908 0.80 25.88 17.02
N ASP A 909 1.73 25.20 16.34
CA ASP A 909 3.06 25.75 16.02
C ASP A 909 2.99 26.85 14.94
N ALA A 910 1.87 26.94 14.20
CA ALA A 910 1.76 27.67 12.94
C ALA A 910 2.08 29.19 13.01
N GLU A 911 1.81 29.89 14.12
CA GLU A 911 2.17 31.31 14.24
C GLU A 911 3.69 31.53 14.37
N GLU A 912 4.40 30.63 15.08
CA GLU A 912 5.86 30.74 15.25
C GLU A 912 6.63 30.09 14.10
N ALA A 913 6.13 28.96 13.57
CA ALA A 913 6.66 28.29 12.39
C ALA A 913 6.40 29.06 11.08
N GLY A 914 5.49 30.03 11.09
CA GLY A 914 5.13 30.82 9.91
C GLY A 914 4.38 29.99 8.86
N ILE A 915 3.37 29.22 9.27
CA ILE A 915 2.51 28.41 8.40
C ILE A 915 1.10 29.05 8.35
N ASP A 916 0.37 29.02 7.22
CA ASP A 916 -1.05 29.39 7.23
C ASP A 916 -1.88 28.20 7.75
N PRO A 917 -2.54 28.32 8.93
CA PRO A 917 -3.36 27.26 9.50
C PRO A 917 -4.69 27.02 8.74
N ARG A 918 -4.81 27.50 7.49
CA ARG A 918 -5.89 27.18 6.53
C ARG A 918 -5.44 26.35 5.34
N THR A 919 -4.14 26.30 5.05
CA THR A 919 -3.60 25.65 3.83
C THR A 919 -2.39 24.76 4.08
N GLY A 920 -1.68 24.94 5.20
CA GLY A 920 -0.39 24.27 5.45
C GLY A 920 0.80 24.88 4.71
N GLU A 921 0.61 25.96 3.95
CA GLU A 921 1.67 26.63 3.17
C GLU A 921 2.54 27.58 4.02
N ASN A 922 3.80 27.77 3.61
CA ASN A 922 4.75 28.67 4.28
C ASN A 922 4.40 30.15 4.05
N ILE A 923 4.29 30.92 5.14
CA ILE A 923 4.18 32.38 5.15
C ILE A 923 5.58 33.01 5.15
N GLY A 924 6.28 32.87 4.02
CA GLY A 924 7.57 33.54 3.78
C GLY A 924 8.75 32.59 3.68
N ALA A 925 9.61 32.55 4.70
CA ALA A 925 10.78 31.67 4.73
C ALA A 925 10.54 30.51 5.71
N PRO A 926 10.93 29.27 5.37
CA PRO A 926 10.69 28.10 6.21
C PRO A 926 11.38 28.22 7.59
N ALA A 927 10.67 27.84 8.65
CA ALA A 927 11.19 27.82 10.01
C ALA A 927 12.25 26.71 10.23
N PRO A 928 13.15 26.85 11.21
CA PRO A 928 13.99 25.74 11.65
C PRO A 928 13.16 24.61 12.26
N ALA A 929 13.61 23.35 12.15
CA ALA A 929 12.88 22.21 12.70
C ALA A 929 12.61 22.31 14.22
N SER A 930 13.49 22.99 14.97
CA SER A 930 13.38 23.24 16.40
C SER A 930 12.27 24.21 16.86
N VAL A 931 11.36 24.63 15.98
CA VAL A 931 10.18 25.46 16.32
C VAL A 931 8.89 24.63 16.45
N PHE A 932 8.87 23.40 15.95
CA PHE A 932 7.71 22.52 16.06
C PHE A 932 7.72 21.77 17.40
N ASP A 933 6.86 22.20 18.33
CA ASP A 933 6.85 21.73 19.72
C ASP A 933 5.44 21.28 20.20
N SER A 934 4.41 21.37 19.36
CA SER A 934 3.22 20.52 19.52
C SER A 934 3.61 19.03 19.47
N VAL A 935 2.80 18.13 20.05
CA VAL A 935 3.11 16.68 20.04
C VAL A 935 3.19 16.12 18.61
N LEU A 936 2.30 16.51 17.70
CA LEU A 936 2.36 16.06 16.30
C LEU A 936 3.55 16.68 15.56
N GLY A 937 3.80 17.98 15.74
CA GLY A 937 4.94 18.66 15.11
C GLY A 937 6.29 18.12 15.60
N TYR A 938 6.41 17.83 16.90
CA TYR A 938 7.61 17.23 17.46
C TYR A 938 7.89 15.84 16.87
N ASP A 939 6.86 15.00 16.67
CA ASP A 939 6.98 13.69 16.03
C ASP A 939 7.32 13.81 14.53
N SER A 940 6.69 14.73 13.78
CA SER A 940 7.05 15.04 12.37
C SER A 940 8.55 15.35 12.22
N PHE A 941 9.10 16.16 13.13
CA PHE A 941 10.48 16.63 13.05
C PHE A 941 11.49 15.82 13.88
N ASN A 942 11.06 14.86 14.68
CA ASN A 942 11.92 13.93 15.42
C ASN A 942 11.36 12.49 15.33
N PRO A 943 11.34 11.92 14.11
CA PRO A 943 10.71 10.63 13.85
C PRO A 943 11.38 9.48 14.61
N GLY A 944 10.60 8.42 14.86
CA GLY A 944 11.06 7.27 15.62
C GLY A 944 11.02 7.46 17.15
N THR A 945 10.74 8.65 17.66
CA THR A 945 10.61 8.91 19.10
C THR A 945 9.25 8.46 19.65
N ASN A 946 9.17 8.11 20.94
CA ASN A 946 7.91 7.78 21.61
C ASN A 946 7.40 9.01 22.37
N PHE A 947 6.85 10.00 21.64
CA PHE A 947 6.71 11.37 22.15
C PHE A 947 8.07 11.88 22.69
N ARG A 948 8.11 12.52 23.87
CA ARG A 948 9.35 13.00 24.50
C ARG A 948 9.92 12.04 25.55
N ASP A 949 9.47 10.78 25.57
CA ASP A 949 9.90 9.74 26.50
C ASP A 949 11.44 9.70 26.67
N PRO A 950 11.98 10.09 27.84
CA PRO A 950 13.42 10.30 28.06
C PRO A 950 14.20 9.00 28.29
N ASP A 951 13.49 7.92 28.61
CA ASP A 951 14.06 6.62 28.96
C ASP A 951 13.80 5.61 27.83
N ASP A 952 14.30 4.38 27.99
CA ASP A 952 14.11 3.23 27.09
C ASP A 952 14.23 3.53 25.58
N LEU A 953 15.16 4.42 25.22
CA LEU A 953 15.38 4.99 23.88
C LEU A 953 15.53 3.96 22.73
N ALA A 954 15.98 2.75 23.02
CA ALA A 954 16.09 1.65 22.05
C ALA A 954 14.73 1.03 21.70
N ASN A 955 13.73 1.19 22.58
CA ASN A 955 12.37 0.68 22.46
C ASN A 955 11.39 1.76 21.96
N GLN A 956 11.84 2.68 21.11
CA GLN A 956 11.01 3.73 20.50
C GLN A 956 10.95 3.55 18.98
N ASN A 957 9.79 3.84 18.36
CA ASN A 957 9.59 3.75 16.90
C ASN A 957 8.46 4.67 16.36
N GLY A 958 8.24 5.84 16.98
CA GLY A 958 7.28 6.85 16.51
C GLY A 958 5.94 6.86 17.26
N VAL A 959 5.14 7.91 17.04
CA VAL A 959 3.77 8.05 17.59
C VAL A 959 2.71 7.74 16.53
N VAL A 960 1.77 6.85 16.85
CA VAL A 960 0.63 6.53 15.98
C VAL A 960 -0.58 7.38 16.35
N PHE A 961 -1.11 8.17 15.40
CA PHE A 961 -2.31 8.97 15.61
C PHE A 961 -3.57 8.33 15.02
N PHE A 962 -3.77 7.02 15.22
CA PHE A 962 -5.04 6.36 14.86
C PHE A 962 -5.39 5.14 15.74
N PRO A 963 -6.70 4.80 15.89
CA PRO A 963 -7.21 3.83 16.88
C PRO A 963 -6.66 2.40 16.78
N GLY A 964 -6.97 1.57 17.79
CA GLY A 964 -6.49 0.18 17.87
C GLY A 964 -5.55 -0.14 19.03
N SER A 965 -5.75 0.47 20.20
CA SER A 965 -4.83 0.25 21.34
C SER A 965 -5.47 0.39 22.72
N THR A 966 -4.78 -0.14 23.73
CA THR A 966 -5.12 0.04 25.14
C THR A 966 -3.89 -0.16 26.04
N PRO A 967 -3.69 0.66 27.08
CA PRO A 967 -2.76 0.34 28.16
C PRO A 967 -3.27 -0.86 28.96
N LEU A 968 -2.35 -1.72 29.40
CA LEU A 968 -2.63 -2.96 30.11
C LEU A 968 -2.43 -2.78 31.61
N TYR A 969 -3.44 -3.15 32.40
CA TYR A 969 -3.45 -3.08 33.86
C TYR A 969 -3.68 -4.46 34.47
N LYS A 970 -2.95 -4.79 35.54
CA LYS A 970 -3.12 -6.04 36.28
C LYS A 970 -3.17 -5.75 37.78
N ASP A 971 -4.20 -6.25 38.45
CA ASP A 971 -4.52 -5.93 39.86
C ASP A 971 -4.62 -4.41 40.17
N GLY A 972 -4.86 -3.58 39.14
CA GLY A 972 -4.96 -2.11 39.24
C GLY A 972 -3.62 -1.36 39.08
N VAL A 973 -2.55 -2.04 38.67
CA VAL A 973 -1.24 -1.46 38.34
C VAL A 973 -1.00 -1.57 36.84
N LEU A 974 -0.41 -0.54 36.22
CA LEU A 974 0.04 -0.59 34.82
C LEU A 974 1.08 -1.72 34.66
N VAL A 975 1.05 -2.44 33.54
CA VAL A 975 1.99 -3.53 33.21
C VAL A 975 2.40 -3.54 31.73
N GLY A 976 2.23 -2.41 31.02
CA GLY A 976 2.57 -2.24 29.61
C GLY A 976 1.39 -1.85 28.72
N GLY A 977 1.44 -2.25 27.45
CA GLY A 977 0.50 -1.83 26.42
C GLY A 977 0.16 -2.91 25.39
N PHE A 978 -0.97 -2.74 24.72
CA PHE A 978 -1.45 -3.62 23.64
C PHE A 978 -1.85 -2.78 22.42
N GLY A 979 -1.27 -3.13 21.27
CA GLY A 979 -1.58 -2.54 19.97
C GLY A 979 -2.09 -3.59 18.98
N VAL A 980 -3.08 -3.20 18.19
CA VAL A 980 -3.70 -3.97 17.11
C VAL A 980 -3.75 -3.12 15.85
N SER A 981 -3.47 -3.70 14.69
CA SER A 981 -3.61 -3.02 13.39
C SER A 981 -3.81 -4.03 12.26
N GLY A 982 -4.61 -3.71 11.23
CA GLY A 982 -4.68 -4.49 9.99
C GLY A 982 -6.00 -4.40 9.19
N ASP A 983 -6.97 -3.63 9.67
CA ASP A 983 -8.23 -3.36 8.97
C ASP A 983 -8.72 -1.93 9.29
N GLY A 984 -10.01 -1.62 9.14
CA GLY A 984 -10.59 -0.35 9.56
C GLY A 984 -10.41 -0.09 11.06
N VAL A 985 -10.20 1.15 11.47
CA VAL A 985 -9.78 1.48 12.85
C VAL A 985 -10.88 1.26 13.92
N ASP A 986 -12.14 1.14 13.50
CA ASP A 986 -13.25 0.68 14.35
C ASP A 986 -13.27 -0.85 14.52
N GLN A 987 -12.65 -1.61 13.61
CA GLN A 987 -12.37 -3.04 13.78
C GLN A 987 -11.17 -3.24 14.70
N ASP A 988 -10.09 -2.47 14.53
CA ASP A 988 -8.92 -2.51 15.42
C ASP A 988 -9.35 -2.34 16.89
N ASP A 989 -10.17 -1.32 17.20
CA ASP A 989 -10.70 -1.09 18.56
C ASP A 989 -11.56 -2.26 19.09
N VAL A 990 -12.39 -2.88 18.25
CA VAL A 990 -13.20 -4.06 18.62
C VAL A 990 -12.30 -5.22 19.02
N VAL A 991 -11.26 -5.50 18.21
CA VAL A 991 -10.31 -6.59 18.46
C VAL A 991 -9.43 -6.29 19.67
N THR A 992 -8.98 -5.05 19.82
CA THR A 992 -8.22 -4.54 20.98
C THR A 992 -8.97 -4.78 22.29
N PHE A 993 -10.23 -4.33 22.37
CA PHE A 993 -11.07 -4.45 23.56
C PHE A 993 -11.33 -5.91 23.95
N LEU A 994 -11.51 -6.79 22.95
CA LEU A 994 -11.77 -8.21 23.17
C LEU A 994 -10.50 -8.99 23.55
N GLY A 995 -9.34 -8.67 22.95
CA GLY A 995 -8.04 -9.25 23.29
C GLY A 995 -7.60 -8.91 24.71
N ALA A 996 -7.71 -7.63 25.11
CA ALA A 996 -7.33 -7.16 26.44
C ALA A 996 -8.35 -7.48 27.56
N MET A 997 -9.37 -8.33 27.32
CA MET A 997 -10.38 -8.63 28.35
C MET A 997 -9.76 -9.28 29.60
N GLY A 998 -9.77 -8.51 30.71
CA GLY A 998 -9.13 -8.86 31.98
C GLY A 998 -7.94 -7.96 32.33
N PHE A 999 -7.43 -7.20 31.36
CA PHE A 999 -6.31 -6.26 31.48
C PHE A 999 -6.69 -4.80 31.16
N LEU A 1000 -7.93 -4.51 30.79
CA LEU A 1000 -8.42 -3.15 30.55
C LEU A 1000 -8.45 -2.30 31.84
N PRO A 1001 -8.22 -0.97 31.76
CA PRO A 1001 -8.38 -0.06 32.89
C PRO A 1001 -9.84 -0.02 33.39
N ASP A 1002 -10.01 -0.18 34.71
CA ASP A 1002 -11.31 -0.43 35.33
C ASP A 1002 -12.30 0.76 35.26
N GLY A 1003 -11.81 1.98 35.08
CA GLY A 1003 -12.61 3.21 35.10
C GLY A 1003 -13.08 3.61 36.51
N VAL A 1004 -12.43 3.10 37.57
CA VAL A 1004 -12.80 3.33 38.98
C VAL A 1004 -11.58 3.62 39.85
N ALA A 1005 -10.51 2.83 39.72
CA ALA A 1005 -9.18 3.14 40.24
C ALA A 1005 -8.33 3.87 39.17
N THR A 1006 -8.38 3.40 37.92
CA THR A 1006 -7.74 4.07 36.78
C THR A 1006 -8.77 4.88 36.01
N THR A 1007 -8.59 6.21 35.96
CA THR A 1007 -9.38 7.10 35.11
C THR A 1007 -9.06 6.86 33.64
N ARG A 1008 -10.06 6.85 32.76
CA ARG A 1008 -9.89 6.74 31.30
C ARG A 1008 -10.22 8.05 30.57
N ALA A 1009 -9.76 8.19 29.33
CA ALA A 1009 -10.08 9.32 28.45
C ALA A 1009 -11.60 9.60 28.34
N ASP A 1010 -12.45 8.57 28.31
CA ASP A 1010 -13.92 8.74 28.25
C ASP A 1010 -14.53 9.37 29.52
N GLN A 1011 -13.75 9.61 30.57
CA GLN A 1011 -14.19 10.16 31.84
C GLN A 1011 -13.74 11.62 32.06
N VAL A 1012 -12.74 12.10 31.32
CA VAL A 1012 -12.21 13.47 31.40
C VAL A 1012 -12.82 14.40 30.33
N ARG A 1013 -12.47 15.69 30.37
CA ARG A 1013 -12.88 16.69 29.37
C ARG A 1013 -11.80 17.72 29.12
N VAL A 1014 -11.67 18.14 27.85
CA VAL A 1014 -10.86 19.27 27.38
C VAL A 1014 -11.83 20.27 26.73
N ASP A 1015 -11.76 21.55 27.07
CA ASP A 1015 -12.69 22.61 26.65
C ASP A 1015 -14.20 22.27 26.72
N GLY A 1016 -14.55 21.38 27.65
CA GLY A 1016 -15.92 20.88 27.82
C GLY A 1016 -16.31 19.74 26.86
N VAL A 1017 -15.50 19.42 25.85
CA VAL A 1017 -15.59 18.20 25.03
C VAL A 1017 -15.19 16.99 25.88
N ARG A 1018 -15.85 15.83 25.70
CA ARG A 1018 -15.41 14.56 26.31
C ARG A 1018 -14.54 13.83 25.30
N LEU A 1019 -13.34 13.42 25.70
CA LEU A 1019 -12.43 12.69 24.82
C LEU A 1019 -12.95 11.26 24.52
N PRO A 1020 -12.66 10.69 23.34
CA PRO A 1020 -12.92 9.29 23.05
C PRO A 1020 -11.87 8.39 23.71
N TYR A 1021 -12.25 7.14 23.97
CA TYR A 1021 -11.33 6.09 24.43
C TYR A 1021 -11.28 4.94 23.42
N GLN A 1022 -12.40 4.28 23.18
CA GLN A 1022 -12.60 3.28 22.12
C GLN A 1022 -13.98 3.47 21.48
N LYS A 1023 -14.12 3.09 20.21
CA LYS A 1023 -15.37 3.18 19.43
C LYS A 1023 -15.64 1.81 18.81
N PHE A 1024 -16.89 1.35 18.90
CA PHE A 1024 -17.28 0.03 18.45
C PHE A 1024 -18.32 0.11 17.33
N LEU A 1025 -18.16 -0.75 16.33
CA LEU A 1025 -19.14 -0.97 15.28
C LEU A 1025 -20.50 -1.34 15.89
N ARG A 1026 -21.60 -0.87 15.27
CA ARG A 1026 -22.96 -1.21 15.71
C ARG A 1026 -23.29 -2.70 15.56
N ASN A 1027 -22.62 -3.40 14.63
CA ASN A 1027 -22.75 -4.83 14.41
C ASN A 1027 -21.39 -5.41 13.96
N PRO A 1028 -20.46 -5.69 14.88
CA PRO A 1028 -19.08 -6.05 14.52
C PRO A 1028 -18.95 -7.45 13.91
N PHE A 1029 -19.90 -8.36 14.14
CA PHE A 1029 -19.73 -9.79 13.83
C PHE A 1029 -20.61 -10.32 12.67
N GLY A 1030 -21.49 -9.48 12.11
CA GLY A 1030 -22.56 -9.90 11.19
C GLY A 1030 -23.82 -10.38 11.91
#